data_AF-L9KG40-F1
#
_entry.id   AF-L9KG40-F1
#
_cell.length_a   1.000
_cell.length_b   1.000
_cell.length_c   1.000
_cell.angle_alpha   90.00
_cell.angle_beta   90.00
_cell.angle_gamma   90.00
#
_symmetry.space_group_name_H-M   'P 1'
#
loop_
_entity.id
_entity.type
_entity.pdbx_description
1 polymer ?
#
loop_
_entity_poly.entity_id
_entity_poly.type
_entity_poly.pdbx_seq_one_letter_code
_entity_poly.pdbx_strand_id
1 'polypeptide(L)'
;MDPLMALLCLLSLYSGPASTTPSCPQNVNISGGTFTLSHGWAPGSLLVYSCPQGFYPVPVSRLCKSNGQWQTKGSTRLVRAVCRPVRCPAPGSLENGMYSPRLVAHSVGSNVSFECEDGFTLRGSAVRQCRPNGLWDGETAVCDNGAGHCPNPGTSPGAVRTGSRFGLGDKVSYLCSSNLVLTGSVERECQSNGVWSGTEPICRQPYSYDFPEDVAPALGTSLSHLVGVTNPTQKKKENLGRRIQIQRSGHLNLYLLLDASQSVSEDNFHTFKSSANMMVDRLFSFEINVSVAIITFASKPKVLMSVLNDNSRDATEVVSCLDNADYKDHENGTGTNTYEAFRSVYIMMNNQMQRLGMQSAAWQEIRHAIILLTDGKSNMGGSPKPAVDSIKELVNVNQNRNDYLDIYAIGVGELDVDWRELNELGSKKDGERHAFRLSDAKALQQVFEHMLDVSKLTDTICGVGNMSANASDQERTPWHVTIKPRSQETCRGALISDQWVLTAAHCFRHAEEDRSLWRVHVGDPSSQWGKDYSIEEAVISSGFNVSAKKNQGIPEFYGDDIALLKLTQKVKMSSHARPICLPCTVEANLALRRPPGSTCRDHENELLSQVNIPAHFVALNGNKMNIHLKMGTERTSCINAVTQDKVVFPELTDVTEVVTDQFLCSGTRQDDHPCKGESGGAVFLEKRMRFFQVGLVSWGLYNPCAGAKDKNFRGKPHPGRVPPPRDFHINLFRLQPWLRQHLDGVLNFLPL
;
A
#
# COMPACT_ATOMS: atom_id res chain seq x y z
N MET A 1 3.40 82.53 40.93
CA MET A 1 4.19 82.40 42.17
C MET A 1 4.85 81.03 42.09
N ASP A 2 6.17 81.04 41.97
CA ASP A 2 7.07 79.87 41.90
C ASP A 2 7.12 79.09 43.24
N PRO A 3 7.92 78.02 43.39
CA PRO A 3 8.63 77.18 42.40
C PRO A 3 8.08 75.72 42.47
N LEU A 4 8.71 74.62 42.04
CA LEU A 4 10.04 74.32 41.49
C LEU A 4 9.91 73.15 40.48
N MET A 5 10.94 72.95 39.65
CA MET A 5 11.15 71.79 38.77
C MET A 5 12.59 71.25 38.99
N ALA A 6 12.86 70.04 38.48
CA ALA A 6 14.19 69.44 38.29
C ALA A 6 15.00 68.97 39.52
N LEU A 7 14.92 67.67 39.80
CA LEU A 7 16.11 66.81 39.97
C LEU A 7 15.75 65.35 39.59
N LEU A 8 16.77 64.51 39.35
CA LEU A 8 16.69 63.06 39.05
C LEU A 8 16.35 62.64 37.60
N CYS A 9 17.18 63.06 36.66
CA CYS A 9 17.70 62.10 35.68
C CYS A 9 18.76 61.20 36.36
N LEU A 10 19.01 60.01 35.80
CA LEU A 10 19.93 58.95 36.27
C LEU A 10 19.37 57.98 37.34
N LEU A 11 18.38 57.20 36.95
CA LEU A 11 18.33 55.78 37.34
C LEU A 11 18.38 54.93 36.07
N SER A 12 19.36 54.04 36.00
CA SER A 12 19.53 53.09 34.91
C SER A 12 18.33 52.17 34.79
N LEU A 13 17.83 52.01 33.57
CA LEU A 13 16.96 50.89 33.22
C LEU A 13 17.73 49.59 33.41
N TYR A 14 17.65 49.01 34.62
CA TYR A 14 17.92 47.59 34.79
C TYR A 14 16.92 46.85 33.91
N SER A 15 17.40 46.29 32.81
CA SER A 15 16.72 45.21 32.13
C SER A 15 16.56 44.08 33.14
N GLY A 16 15.36 43.95 33.70
CA GLY A 16 15.00 42.77 34.48
C GLY A 16 15.31 41.53 33.64
N PRO A 17 15.86 40.46 34.23
CA PRO A 17 16.23 39.28 33.46
C PRO A 17 14.99 38.78 32.72
N ALA A 18 15.08 38.65 31.40
CA ALA A 18 14.04 38.03 30.61
C ALA A 18 13.73 36.67 31.24
N SER A 19 12.48 36.46 31.64
CA SER A 19 12.06 35.23 32.30
C SER A 19 12.19 34.06 31.33
N THR A 20 13.33 33.36 31.40
CA THR A 20 13.55 32.14 30.64
C THR A 20 12.47 31.14 31.03
N THR A 21 11.65 30.76 30.04
CA THR A 21 10.59 29.77 30.25
C THR A 21 11.23 28.46 30.74
N PRO A 22 10.77 27.91 31.88
CA PRO A 22 11.47 26.80 32.51
C PRO A 22 11.39 25.55 31.61
N SER A 23 12.55 25.12 31.12
CA SER A 23 12.68 23.92 30.30
C SER A 23 12.66 22.66 31.15
N CYS A 24 12.13 21.56 30.62
CA CYS A 24 12.02 20.31 31.36
C CYS A 24 13.39 19.58 31.53
N PRO A 25 13.62 18.91 32.68
CA PRO A 25 14.88 18.21 32.97
C PRO A 25 15.28 17.14 31.95
N GLN A 26 16.60 16.98 31.73
CA GLN A 26 17.16 16.02 30.76
C GLN A 26 17.32 14.58 31.29
N ASN A 27 17.01 14.32 32.57
CA ASN A 27 17.19 13.02 33.23
C ASN A 27 16.06 12.02 32.91
N VAL A 28 15.81 11.79 31.62
CA VAL A 28 14.63 11.07 31.12
C VAL A 28 14.93 9.78 30.36
N ASN A 29 16.18 9.30 30.35
CA ASN A 29 16.55 8.06 29.65
C ASN A 29 15.71 6.84 30.07
N ILE A 30 15.45 5.94 29.11
CA ILE A 30 14.79 4.65 29.32
C ILE A 30 15.82 3.52 29.44
N SER A 31 15.58 2.59 30.35
CA SER A 31 16.41 1.39 30.48
C SER A 31 16.03 0.37 29.38
N GLY A 32 16.96 0.09 28.46
CA GLY A 32 16.79 -0.89 27.38
C GLY A 32 16.16 -0.37 26.08
N GLY A 33 16.12 0.95 25.87
CA GLY A 33 15.54 1.57 24.67
C GLY A 33 16.08 2.98 24.41
N THR A 34 15.36 3.75 23.59
CA THR A 34 15.69 5.15 23.22
C THR A 34 14.47 6.07 23.42
N PHE A 35 14.63 7.37 23.15
CA PHE A 35 13.52 8.32 23.14
C PHE A 35 13.73 9.41 22.09
N THR A 36 12.63 10.03 21.67
CA THR A 36 12.56 11.20 20.78
C THR A 36 11.86 12.37 21.48
N LEU A 37 12.04 13.59 20.97
CA LEU A 37 11.48 14.83 21.51
C LEU A 37 10.91 15.69 20.37
N SER A 38 9.67 16.14 20.47
CA SER A 38 9.06 16.95 19.40
C SER A 38 9.59 18.40 19.34
N HIS A 39 9.75 19.07 20.49
CA HIS A 39 10.17 20.48 20.55
C HIS A 39 11.32 20.68 21.55
N GLY A 40 12.30 19.76 21.51
CA GLY A 40 13.43 19.75 22.44
C GLY A 40 12.95 19.68 23.90
N TRP A 41 13.43 20.62 24.73
CA TRP A 41 13.17 20.63 26.18
C TRP A 41 12.15 21.69 26.63
N ALA A 42 11.56 22.44 25.70
CA ALA A 42 10.64 23.53 26.01
C ALA A 42 9.27 23.02 26.52
N PRO A 43 8.53 23.81 27.31
CA PRO A 43 7.11 23.55 27.59
C PRO A 43 6.30 23.28 26.32
N GLY A 44 5.43 22.28 26.38
CA GLY A 44 4.68 21.76 25.23
C GLY A 44 5.39 20.64 24.46
N SER A 45 6.69 20.43 24.66
CA SER A 45 7.42 19.31 24.04
C SER A 45 6.91 17.95 24.53
N LEU A 46 6.73 17.03 23.60
CA LEU A 46 6.34 15.64 23.84
C LEU A 46 7.58 14.75 23.72
N LEU A 47 7.84 13.96 24.75
CA LEU A 47 8.82 12.88 24.74
C LEU A 47 8.11 11.57 24.45
N VAL A 48 8.60 10.80 23.48
CA VAL A 48 8.12 9.44 23.17
C VAL A 48 9.26 8.45 23.38
N TYR A 49 8.98 7.31 24.00
CA TYR A 49 9.94 6.24 24.25
C TYR A 49 9.81 5.13 23.21
N SER A 50 10.93 4.60 22.72
CA SER A 50 10.98 3.49 21.76
C SER A 50 11.78 2.32 22.35
N CYS A 51 11.31 1.08 22.10
CA CYS A 51 11.91 -0.15 22.62
C CYS A 51 12.16 -1.17 21.49
N PRO A 52 13.12 -2.11 21.66
CA PRO A 52 13.33 -3.20 20.72
C PRO A 52 12.09 -4.09 20.54
N GLN A 53 12.03 -4.81 19.40
CA GLN A 53 10.94 -5.73 19.09
C GLN A 53 10.73 -6.77 20.22
N GLY A 54 9.47 -7.02 20.57
CA GLY A 54 9.11 -7.88 21.71
C GLY A 54 9.19 -7.19 23.08
N PHE A 55 9.53 -5.90 23.13
CA PHE A 55 9.47 -5.06 24.33
C PHE A 55 8.60 -3.82 24.08
N TYR A 56 8.07 -3.24 25.16
CA TYR A 56 7.27 -2.02 25.13
C TYR A 56 7.69 -1.03 26.22
N PRO A 57 7.60 0.28 25.97
CA PRO A 57 8.03 1.30 26.91
C PRO A 57 7.00 1.50 28.05
N VAL A 58 7.50 1.63 29.28
CA VAL A 58 6.69 2.07 30.44
C VAL A 58 7.42 3.21 31.16
N PRO A 59 6.86 4.45 31.19
CA PRO A 59 5.69 4.90 30.44
C PRO A 59 5.95 5.00 28.92
N VAL A 60 4.91 5.19 28.11
CA VAL A 60 5.01 5.34 26.65
C VAL A 60 5.52 6.73 26.26
N SER A 61 4.99 7.77 26.90
CA SER A 61 5.31 9.17 26.59
C SER A 61 5.29 10.05 27.84
N ARG A 62 5.83 11.28 27.72
CA ARG A 62 5.77 12.34 28.73
C ARG A 62 5.57 13.70 28.07
N LEU A 63 4.76 14.56 28.68
CA LEU A 63 4.53 15.94 28.21
C LEU A 63 5.28 16.93 29.10
N CYS A 64 6.03 17.86 28.50
CA CYS A 64 6.64 18.95 29.24
C CYS A 64 5.60 20.04 29.55
N LYS A 65 5.35 20.32 30.84
CA LYS A 65 4.37 21.34 31.26
C LYS A 65 4.97 22.74 31.30
N SER A 66 4.11 23.76 31.32
CA SER A 66 4.46 25.19 31.48
C SER A 66 5.24 25.53 32.74
N ASN A 67 5.19 24.67 33.77
CA ASN A 67 5.98 24.79 35.00
C ASN A 67 7.38 24.12 34.90
N GLY A 68 7.81 23.67 33.71
CA GLY A 68 9.09 23.00 33.50
C GLY A 68 9.18 21.58 34.06
N GLN A 69 8.05 20.90 34.27
CA GLN A 69 8.04 19.51 34.77
C GLN A 69 7.47 18.53 33.74
N TRP A 70 8.06 17.33 33.70
CA TRP A 70 7.55 16.21 32.91
C TRP A 70 6.33 15.57 33.56
N GLN A 71 5.19 15.59 32.87
CA GLN A 71 3.99 14.87 33.25
C GLN A 71 3.91 13.51 32.54
N THR A 72 3.56 12.46 33.28
CA THR A 72 3.16 11.15 32.73
C THR A 72 1.64 11.00 32.85
N LYS A 73 0.92 10.60 31.80
CA LYS A 73 -0.54 10.38 31.85
C LYS A 73 -0.85 9.33 32.92
N GLY A 74 -1.75 9.65 33.86
CA GLY A 74 -2.13 8.75 34.96
C GLY A 74 -1.16 8.67 36.16
N SER A 75 -0.09 9.47 36.22
CA SER A 75 0.81 9.50 37.39
C SER A 75 1.25 10.92 37.76
N THR A 76 1.15 11.26 39.05
CA THR A 76 1.71 12.49 39.64
C THR A 76 3.20 12.38 39.98
N ARG A 77 3.78 11.16 39.92
CA ARG A 77 5.20 10.89 40.16
C ARG A 77 5.91 10.47 38.88
N LEU A 78 7.17 10.88 38.75
CA LEU A 78 8.03 10.51 37.62
C LEU A 78 8.41 9.02 37.72
N VAL A 79 7.73 8.16 36.95
CA VAL A 79 8.00 6.71 36.91
C VAL A 79 9.27 6.45 36.09
N ARG A 80 10.25 5.72 36.65
CA ARG A 80 11.48 5.35 35.91
C ARG A 80 11.13 4.60 34.63
N ALA A 81 11.62 5.10 33.50
CA ALA A 81 11.33 4.53 32.19
C ALA A 81 12.10 3.22 31.97
N VAL A 82 11.40 2.14 31.61
CA VAL A 82 11.97 0.80 31.38
C VAL A 82 11.23 0.11 30.23
N CYS A 83 11.96 -0.50 29.31
CA CYS A 83 11.41 -1.42 28.33
C CYS A 83 11.02 -2.75 29.00
N ARG A 84 9.75 -3.12 28.95
CA ARG A 84 9.22 -4.37 29.53
C ARG A 84 8.90 -5.39 28.44
N PRO A 85 9.07 -6.71 28.68
CA PRO A 85 8.76 -7.73 27.69
C PRO A 85 7.25 -7.79 27.41
N VAL A 86 6.90 -7.87 26.13
CA VAL A 86 5.53 -8.10 25.63
C VAL A 86 5.05 -9.49 26.04
N ARG A 87 3.76 -9.59 26.40
CA ARG A 87 3.09 -10.87 26.72
C ARG A 87 1.66 -10.88 26.19
N CYS A 88 1.21 -12.04 25.72
CA CYS A 88 -0.17 -12.22 25.28
C CYS A 88 -1.10 -12.54 26.48
N PRO A 89 -2.37 -12.08 26.46
CA PRO A 89 -3.36 -12.45 27.47
C PRO A 89 -3.57 -13.96 27.51
N ALA A 90 -3.61 -14.55 28.70
CA ALA A 90 -4.03 -15.94 28.85
C ALA A 90 -5.53 -16.09 28.49
N PRO A 91 -5.95 -17.22 27.88
CA PRO A 91 -7.37 -17.59 27.86
C PRO A 91 -7.90 -17.66 29.30
N GLY A 92 -9.06 -17.07 29.56
CA GLY A 92 -9.68 -17.11 30.90
C GLY A 92 -10.34 -18.46 31.17
N SER A 93 -11.05 -18.97 30.17
CA SER A 93 -11.57 -20.34 30.10
C SER A 93 -11.90 -20.67 28.63
N LEU A 94 -12.14 -21.95 28.33
CA LEU A 94 -12.82 -22.40 27.12
C LEU A 94 -14.08 -23.13 27.61
N GLU A 95 -15.25 -22.75 27.11
CA GLU A 95 -16.50 -23.44 27.46
C GLU A 95 -16.57 -24.78 26.72
N ASN A 96 -16.93 -25.87 27.41
CA ASN A 96 -17.05 -27.23 26.85
C ASN A 96 -15.75 -27.69 26.15
N GLY A 97 -14.61 -27.44 26.80
CA GLY A 97 -13.29 -27.71 26.25
C GLY A 97 -12.17 -27.32 27.21
N MET A 98 -10.94 -27.62 26.82
CA MET A 98 -9.74 -27.31 27.58
C MET A 98 -8.65 -26.69 26.72
N TYR A 99 -7.74 -25.97 27.36
CA TYR A 99 -6.56 -25.41 26.73
C TYR A 99 -5.30 -25.70 27.55
N SER A 100 -4.16 -25.78 26.88
CA SER A 100 -2.85 -26.05 27.49
C SER A 100 -1.71 -25.31 26.77
N PRO A 101 -0.65 -24.88 27.48
CA PRO A 101 -0.50 -24.89 28.94
C PRO A 101 -1.31 -23.77 29.62
N ARG A 102 -1.79 -24.01 30.84
CA ARG A 102 -2.53 -23.01 31.64
C ARG A 102 -1.57 -22.08 32.38
N LEU A 103 -1.06 -21.06 31.69
CA LEU A 103 -0.17 -20.04 32.26
C LEU A 103 -0.93 -18.73 32.52
N VAL A 104 -0.45 -17.91 33.47
CA VAL A 104 -1.05 -16.59 33.78
C VAL A 104 -0.80 -15.56 32.67
N ALA A 105 0.31 -15.70 31.95
CA ALA A 105 0.65 -14.91 30.77
C ALA A 105 1.65 -15.68 29.90
N HIS A 106 1.58 -15.50 28.58
CA HIS A 106 2.44 -16.19 27.63
C HIS A 106 3.48 -15.23 27.03
N SER A 107 4.74 -15.66 26.96
CA SER A 107 5.81 -14.94 26.25
C SER A 107 5.65 -15.04 24.73
N VAL A 108 6.16 -14.05 24.01
CA VAL A 108 6.26 -14.09 22.54
C VAL A 108 6.92 -15.40 22.08
N GLY A 109 6.37 -16.02 21.03
CA GLY A 109 6.79 -17.31 20.49
C GLY A 109 6.16 -18.54 21.18
N SER A 110 5.51 -18.38 22.34
CA SER A 110 4.85 -19.50 23.03
C SER A 110 3.54 -19.89 22.34
N ASN A 111 3.24 -21.19 22.31
CA ASN A 111 1.99 -21.72 21.78
C ASN A 111 0.99 -22.06 22.88
N VAL A 112 -0.29 -22.07 22.51
CA VAL A 112 -1.40 -22.63 23.30
C VAL A 112 -2.25 -23.51 22.38
N SER A 113 -2.60 -24.70 22.82
CA SER A 113 -3.52 -25.62 22.13
C SER A 113 -4.90 -25.61 22.78
N PHE A 114 -5.94 -25.83 21.98
CA PHE A 114 -7.34 -25.91 22.37
C PHE A 114 -7.96 -27.22 21.90
N GLU A 115 -8.76 -27.84 22.76
CA GLU A 115 -9.42 -29.13 22.54
C GLU A 115 -10.84 -29.04 23.10
N CYS A 116 -11.83 -29.64 22.43
CA CYS A 116 -13.22 -29.61 22.85
C CYS A 116 -13.63 -30.91 23.56
N GLU A 117 -14.62 -30.81 24.43
CA GLU A 117 -15.26 -31.96 25.07
C GLU A 117 -16.11 -32.76 24.05
N ASP A 118 -16.36 -34.03 24.35
CA ASP A 118 -17.15 -34.92 23.50
C ASP A 118 -18.53 -34.33 23.16
N GLY A 119 -18.90 -34.39 21.88
CA GLY A 119 -20.15 -33.81 21.37
C GLY A 119 -20.07 -32.34 20.95
N PHE A 120 -18.92 -31.67 21.15
CA PHE A 120 -18.66 -30.32 20.65
C PHE A 120 -17.63 -30.35 19.49
N THR A 121 -17.84 -29.49 18.51
CA THR A 121 -16.91 -29.30 17.39
C THR A 121 -16.09 -28.03 17.60
N LEU A 122 -14.77 -28.13 17.41
CA LEU A 122 -13.87 -26.99 17.47
C LEU A 122 -14.00 -26.11 16.20
N ARG A 123 -14.33 -24.83 16.40
CA ARG A 123 -14.23 -23.75 15.41
C ARG A 123 -13.05 -22.86 15.74
N GLY A 124 -12.41 -22.29 14.72
CA GLY A 124 -11.21 -21.44 14.86
C GLY A 124 -9.91 -22.25 14.96
N SER A 125 -8.84 -21.63 15.47
CA SER A 125 -7.51 -22.22 15.45
C SER A 125 -7.23 -23.13 16.65
N ALA A 126 -6.98 -24.41 16.38
CA ALA A 126 -6.64 -25.43 17.40
C ALA A 126 -5.31 -25.20 18.11
N VAL A 127 -4.37 -24.50 17.47
CA VAL A 127 -3.13 -24.01 18.08
C VAL A 127 -2.98 -22.54 17.71
N ARG A 128 -2.58 -21.72 18.69
CA ARG A 128 -2.28 -20.29 18.49
C ARG A 128 -0.91 -19.96 19.10
N GLN A 129 -0.14 -19.10 18.44
CA GLN A 129 1.15 -18.58 18.88
C GLN A 129 1.05 -17.12 19.33
N CYS A 130 1.75 -16.78 20.42
CA CYS A 130 1.84 -15.41 20.93
C CYS A 130 2.81 -14.57 20.08
N ARG A 131 2.32 -13.53 19.41
CA ARG A 131 3.09 -12.69 18.48
C ARG A 131 3.75 -11.47 19.17
N PRO A 132 4.76 -10.83 18.54
CA PRO A 132 5.49 -9.67 19.11
C PRO A 132 4.65 -8.41 19.40
N ASN A 133 3.41 -8.34 18.92
CA ASN A 133 2.45 -7.27 19.19
C ASN A 133 1.57 -7.53 20.44
N GLY A 134 1.80 -8.64 21.15
CA GLY A 134 1.03 -9.03 22.34
C GLY A 134 -0.34 -9.63 22.02
N LEU A 135 -0.59 -10.02 20.77
CA LEU A 135 -1.78 -10.74 20.34
C LEU A 135 -1.45 -12.19 19.97
N TRP A 136 -2.47 -13.03 20.03
CA TRP A 136 -2.43 -14.35 19.42
C TRP A 136 -2.62 -14.23 17.89
N ASP A 137 -1.97 -15.10 17.12
CA ASP A 137 -2.29 -15.34 15.71
C ASP A 137 -3.61 -16.12 15.55
N GLY A 138 -4.00 -16.42 14.31
CA GLY A 138 -5.18 -17.26 14.03
C GLY A 138 -6.50 -16.74 14.60
N GLU A 139 -7.49 -17.62 14.63
CA GLU A 139 -8.87 -17.31 15.02
C GLU A 139 -9.18 -17.75 16.46
N THR A 140 -10.18 -17.12 17.07
CA THR A 140 -10.69 -17.51 18.39
C THR A 140 -11.22 -18.95 18.36
N ALA A 141 -10.63 -19.80 19.21
CA ALA A 141 -11.06 -21.17 19.42
C ALA A 141 -12.41 -21.19 20.15
N VAL A 142 -13.38 -21.92 19.60
CA VAL A 142 -14.75 -22.03 20.14
C VAL A 142 -15.21 -23.47 20.03
N CYS A 143 -15.69 -24.04 21.14
CA CYS A 143 -16.38 -25.33 21.13
C CYS A 143 -17.88 -25.08 20.99
N ASP A 144 -18.46 -25.61 19.91
CA ASP A 144 -19.86 -25.39 19.55
C ASP A 144 -20.53 -26.74 19.23
N ASN A 145 -21.75 -26.93 19.73
CA ASN A 145 -22.59 -28.09 19.43
C ASN A 145 -23.63 -27.81 18.34
N GLY A 146 -23.72 -26.57 17.84
CA GLY A 146 -24.61 -26.18 16.74
C GLY A 146 -26.10 -26.17 17.09
N ALA A 147 -26.47 -26.20 18.38
CA ALA A 147 -27.86 -26.23 18.83
C ALA A 147 -28.58 -24.86 18.84
N GLY A 148 -27.84 -23.75 18.69
CA GLY A 148 -28.36 -22.39 18.68
C GLY A 148 -28.92 -21.94 17.33
N HIS A 149 -29.71 -20.85 17.32
CA HIS A 149 -30.09 -20.15 16.08
C HIS A 149 -28.88 -19.41 15.49
N CYS A 150 -28.06 -18.81 16.36
CA CYS A 150 -26.72 -18.37 16.03
C CYS A 150 -25.67 -19.36 16.57
N PRO A 151 -24.51 -19.51 15.92
CA PRO A 151 -23.38 -20.26 16.46
C PRO A 151 -22.91 -19.71 17.81
N ASN A 152 -22.20 -20.49 18.61
CA ASN A 152 -21.53 -20.00 19.81
C ASN A 152 -20.59 -18.83 19.43
N PRO A 153 -20.77 -17.61 19.98
CA PRO A 153 -19.99 -16.43 19.58
C PRO A 153 -18.56 -16.45 20.15
N GLY A 154 -18.20 -17.44 20.96
CA GLY A 154 -16.87 -17.61 21.53
C GLY A 154 -16.51 -16.60 22.62
N THR A 155 -15.28 -16.71 23.11
CA THR A 155 -14.65 -15.77 24.06
C THR A 155 -13.16 -15.65 23.71
N SER A 156 -12.70 -14.47 23.31
CA SER A 156 -11.30 -14.24 22.95
C SER A 156 -10.37 -14.28 24.18
N PRO A 157 -9.07 -14.60 24.04
CA PRO A 157 -8.14 -14.62 25.18
C PRO A 157 -8.10 -13.28 25.94
N GLY A 158 -8.19 -13.34 27.26
CA GLY A 158 -8.35 -12.18 28.14
C GLY A 158 -9.77 -11.63 28.28
N ALA A 159 -10.73 -12.03 27.44
CA ALA A 159 -12.14 -11.68 27.59
C ALA A 159 -12.86 -12.62 28.58
N VAL A 160 -13.98 -12.11 29.13
CA VAL A 160 -14.98 -12.84 29.89
C VAL A 160 -16.33 -12.51 29.27
N ARG A 161 -17.13 -13.53 28.97
CA ARG A 161 -18.48 -13.39 28.41
C ARG A 161 -19.55 -13.65 29.46
N THR A 162 -20.63 -12.89 29.42
CA THR A 162 -21.90 -13.19 30.10
C THR A 162 -22.97 -13.53 29.06
N GLY A 163 -23.81 -14.51 29.38
CA GLY A 163 -24.79 -15.09 28.44
C GLY A 163 -24.27 -16.38 27.77
N SER A 164 -25.13 -17.39 27.73
CA SER A 164 -24.86 -18.74 27.24
C SER A 164 -26.01 -19.35 26.43
N ARG A 165 -27.00 -18.53 26.06
CA ARG A 165 -28.08 -18.90 25.14
C ARG A 165 -27.87 -18.18 23.81
N PHE A 166 -28.12 -18.88 22.71
CA PHE A 166 -27.80 -18.43 21.35
C PHE A 166 -29.03 -18.55 20.41
N GLY A 167 -30.23 -18.42 20.96
CA GLY A 167 -31.49 -18.33 20.23
C GLY A 167 -31.73 -16.94 19.64
N LEU A 168 -32.73 -16.82 18.78
CA LEU A 168 -33.10 -15.53 18.16
C LEU A 168 -33.46 -14.48 19.22
N GLY A 169 -32.77 -13.34 19.20
CA GLY A 169 -32.93 -12.24 20.16
C GLY A 169 -32.14 -12.40 21.46
N ASP A 170 -31.47 -13.53 21.69
CA ASP A 170 -30.57 -13.68 22.84
C ASP A 170 -29.37 -12.73 22.71
N LYS A 171 -28.87 -12.26 23.86
CA LYS A 171 -27.75 -11.33 23.98
C LYS A 171 -26.61 -11.91 24.78
N VAL A 172 -25.39 -11.58 24.37
CA VAL A 172 -24.16 -11.82 25.13
C VAL A 172 -23.42 -10.50 25.34
N SER A 173 -22.83 -10.33 26.52
CA SER A 173 -21.99 -9.16 26.84
C SER A 173 -20.57 -9.59 27.18
N TYR A 174 -19.61 -8.71 26.94
CA TYR A 174 -18.19 -9.01 27.07
C TYR A 174 -17.45 -7.96 27.90
N LEU A 175 -16.54 -8.43 28.75
CA LEU A 175 -15.65 -7.61 29.55
C LEU A 175 -14.22 -8.12 29.40
N CYS A 176 -13.24 -7.22 29.36
CA CYS A 176 -11.83 -7.61 29.41
C CYS A 176 -11.32 -7.74 30.85
N SER A 177 -10.53 -8.77 31.09
CA SER A 177 -9.85 -9.00 32.37
C SER A 177 -8.77 -7.94 32.62
N SER A 178 -8.58 -7.55 33.88
CA SER A 178 -7.50 -6.63 34.29
C SER A 178 -7.58 -5.29 33.53
N ASN A 179 -6.44 -4.63 33.31
CA ASN A 179 -6.29 -3.36 32.60
C ASN A 179 -6.07 -3.52 31.08
N LEU A 180 -6.71 -4.53 30.48
CA LEU A 180 -6.85 -4.68 29.03
C LEU A 180 -7.91 -3.71 28.47
N VAL A 181 -7.84 -3.41 27.18
CA VAL A 181 -8.83 -2.60 26.45
C VAL A 181 -9.66 -3.49 25.54
N LEU A 182 -10.99 -3.37 25.64
CA LEU A 182 -11.91 -4.04 24.73
C LEU A 182 -11.97 -3.26 23.41
N THR A 183 -11.56 -3.92 22.33
CA THR A 183 -11.84 -3.49 20.95
C THR A 183 -12.92 -4.42 20.38
N GLY A 184 -13.81 -3.90 19.53
CA GLY A 184 -15.01 -4.61 19.05
C GLY A 184 -16.29 -4.25 19.82
N SER A 185 -17.30 -5.13 19.81
CA SER A 185 -18.60 -4.87 20.44
C SER A 185 -18.66 -5.38 21.89
N VAL A 186 -19.13 -4.51 22.80
CA VAL A 186 -19.35 -4.85 24.23
C VAL A 186 -20.56 -5.77 24.41
N GLU A 187 -21.60 -5.60 23.60
CA GLU A 187 -22.77 -6.49 23.54
C GLU A 187 -22.99 -6.96 22.10
N ARG A 188 -23.43 -8.20 21.94
CA ARG A 188 -23.85 -8.80 20.66
C ARG A 188 -25.21 -9.46 20.84
N GLU A 189 -26.06 -9.38 19.83
CA GLU A 189 -27.43 -9.92 19.81
C GLU A 189 -27.60 -10.87 18.63
N CYS A 190 -28.21 -12.03 18.83
CA CYS A 190 -28.44 -13.01 17.79
C CYS A 190 -29.61 -12.59 16.88
N GLN A 191 -29.33 -12.32 15.60
CA GLN A 191 -30.29 -11.76 14.66
C GLN A 191 -31.06 -12.83 13.86
N SER A 192 -32.15 -12.43 13.21
CA SER A 192 -33.04 -13.31 12.43
C SER A 192 -32.33 -14.08 11.31
N ASN A 193 -31.25 -13.53 10.76
CA ASN A 193 -30.40 -14.15 9.75
C ASN A 193 -29.43 -15.23 10.29
N GLY A 194 -29.44 -15.53 11.60
CA GLY A 194 -28.53 -16.49 12.24
C GLY A 194 -27.12 -15.96 12.49
N VAL A 195 -26.95 -14.63 12.50
CA VAL A 195 -25.67 -13.94 12.69
C VAL A 195 -25.74 -13.03 13.93
N TRP A 196 -24.62 -12.89 14.64
CA TRP A 196 -24.50 -11.98 15.77
C TRP A 196 -24.30 -10.54 15.31
N SER A 197 -25.02 -9.60 15.92
CA SER A 197 -24.83 -8.17 15.69
C SER A 197 -23.44 -7.68 16.15
N GLY A 198 -23.00 -6.53 15.63
CA GLY A 198 -21.70 -5.96 15.97
C GLY A 198 -20.52 -6.83 15.51
N THR A 199 -19.32 -6.57 16.05
CA THR A 199 -18.08 -7.30 15.72
C THR A 199 -17.52 -8.06 16.92
N GLU A 200 -16.69 -9.08 16.68
CA GLU A 200 -16.08 -9.89 17.74
C GLU A 200 -15.20 -9.04 18.68
N PRO A 201 -15.38 -9.14 20.01
CA PRO A 201 -14.56 -8.40 20.96
C PRO A 201 -13.20 -9.05 21.18
N ILE A 202 -12.15 -8.26 21.04
CA ILE A 202 -10.74 -8.62 21.28
C ILE A 202 -10.21 -7.78 22.44
N CYS A 203 -9.67 -8.44 23.46
CA CYS A 203 -9.02 -7.79 24.58
C CYS A 203 -7.53 -7.55 24.30
N ARG A 204 -7.15 -6.28 24.15
CA ARG A 204 -5.80 -5.86 23.75
C ARG A 204 -5.06 -5.18 24.89
N GLN A 205 -3.74 -5.29 24.90
CA GLN A 205 -2.91 -4.45 25.75
C GLN A 205 -2.84 -3.04 25.15
N PRO A 206 -2.72 -1.96 25.93
CA PRO A 206 -2.61 -0.60 25.39
C PRO A 206 -1.47 -0.42 24.38
N TYR A 207 -0.35 -1.15 24.58
CA TYR A 207 0.81 -1.13 23.69
C TYR A 207 0.65 -1.99 22.42
N SER A 208 -0.42 -2.79 22.29
CA SER A 208 -0.65 -3.63 21.12
C SER A 208 -0.78 -2.79 19.84
N TYR A 209 -0.36 -3.37 18.73
CA TYR A 209 -0.51 -2.84 17.37
C TYR A 209 -0.99 -3.98 16.46
N ASP A 210 -1.46 -3.64 15.26
CA ASP A 210 -1.83 -4.59 14.22
C ASP A 210 -0.69 -4.77 13.22
N PHE A 211 -0.52 -5.99 12.71
CA PHE A 211 0.35 -6.21 11.56
C PHE A 211 -0.42 -5.95 10.24
N PRO A 212 0.26 -5.56 9.15
CA PRO A 212 -0.39 -5.31 7.86
C PRO A 212 -1.20 -6.50 7.34
N GLU A 213 -0.69 -7.72 7.51
CA GLU A 213 -1.36 -8.97 7.16
C GLU A 213 -2.63 -9.25 7.97
N ASP A 214 -2.80 -8.66 9.17
CA ASP A 214 -4.03 -8.75 9.97
C ASP A 214 -5.06 -7.69 9.56
N VAL A 215 -4.61 -6.48 9.25
CA VAL A 215 -5.50 -5.35 8.92
C VAL A 215 -6.05 -5.49 7.52
N ALA A 216 -5.25 -5.92 6.55
CA ALA A 216 -5.65 -5.92 5.15
C ALA A 216 -6.86 -6.83 4.83
N PRO A 217 -6.97 -8.06 5.36
CA PRO A 217 -8.15 -8.89 5.14
C PRO A 217 -9.42 -8.25 5.74
N ALA A 218 -9.29 -7.59 6.90
CA ALA A 218 -10.41 -7.00 7.63
C ALA A 218 -10.89 -5.68 6.99
N LEU A 219 -9.95 -4.77 6.69
CA LEU A 219 -10.21 -3.51 6.00
C LEU A 219 -10.62 -3.74 4.53
N GLY A 220 -10.05 -4.77 3.90
CA GLY A 220 -10.37 -5.18 2.54
C GLY A 220 -11.78 -5.74 2.43
N THR A 221 -12.20 -6.57 3.38
CA THR A 221 -13.56 -7.14 3.39
C THR A 221 -14.59 -6.01 3.42
N SER A 222 -14.45 -5.09 4.36
CA SER A 222 -15.39 -3.98 4.50
C SER A 222 -15.39 -3.03 3.31
N LEU A 223 -14.20 -2.63 2.80
CA LEU A 223 -14.13 -1.76 1.61
C LEU A 223 -14.56 -2.49 0.31
N SER A 224 -14.60 -3.83 0.27
CA SER A 224 -15.20 -4.61 -0.85
C SER A 224 -16.70 -4.35 -0.98
N HIS A 225 -17.40 -4.33 0.15
CA HIS A 225 -18.82 -4.04 0.23
C HIS A 225 -19.09 -2.61 -0.26
N LEU A 226 -18.20 -1.65 0.06
CA LEU A 226 -18.26 -0.27 -0.44
C LEU A 226 -17.87 -0.08 -1.91
N VAL A 227 -16.92 -0.82 -2.48
CA VAL A 227 -16.58 -0.66 -3.92
C VAL A 227 -17.56 -1.44 -4.81
N GLY A 228 -18.24 -2.45 -4.27
CA GLY A 228 -19.59 -2.79 -4.71
C GLY A 228 -19.82 -4.21 -5.19
N VAL A 229 -19.30 -5.22 -4.48
CA VAL A 229 -19.61 -6.61 -4.84
C VAL A 229 -20.01 -7.45 -3.63
N THR A 230 -21.30 -7.77 -3.53
CA THR A 230 -21.78 -9.14 -3.82
C THR A 230 -23.31 -9.22 -3.86
N ASN A 231 -23.80 -10.20 -4.60
CA ASN A 231 -25.21 -10.61 -4.56
C ASN A 231 -25.48 -11.26 -3.17
N PRO A 232 -26.53 -10.90 -2.41
CA PRO A 232 -26.67 -11.27 -0.99
C PRO A 232 -26.86 -12.78 -0.67
N THR A 233 -26.81 -13.66 -1.67
CA THR A 233 -27.12 -15.10 -1.56
C THR A 233 -25.91 -16.04 -1.49
N GLN A 234 -24.67 -15.55 -1.62
CA GLN A 234 -23.48 -16.39 -1.40
C GLN A 234 -23.21 -16.61 0.10
N LYS A 235 -23.66 -17.78 0.60
CA LYS A 235 -23.46 -18.23 1.99
C LYS A 235 -21.99 -18.13 2.42
N LYS A 236 -21.76 -17.69 3.67
CA LYS A 236 -20.49 -17.79 4.38
C LYS A 236 -19.99 -19.25 4.35
N LYS A 237 -18.96 -19.53 3.55
CA LYS A 237 -18.06 -20.67 3.74
C LYS A 237 -16.62 -20.20 3.56
N GLU A 238 -15.82 -20.54 4.56
CA GLU A 238 -14.37 -20.36 4.67
C GLU A 238 -13.85 -18.92 4.83
N ASN A 239 -12.90 -18.78 5.77
CA ASN A 239 -12.39 -17.52 6.28
C ASN A 239 -11.18 -17.01 5.48
N LEU A 240 -11.30 -16.96 4.14
CA LEU A 240 -10.42 -16.11 3.36
C LEU A 240 -11.04 -14.71 3.29
N GLY A 241 -10.29 -13.72 3.78
CA GLY A 241 -10.72 -12.32 3.77
C GLY A 241 -11.13 -11.88 2.37
N ARG A 242 -12.32 -11.29 2.26
CA ARG A 242 -12.82 -10.78 0.99
C ARG A 242 -11.94 -9.59 0.60
N ARG A 243 -11.32 -9.64 -0.57
CA ARG A 243 -10.53 -8.53 -1.10
C ARG A 243 -11.45 -7.61 -1.93
N ILE A 244 -11.09 -6.33 -2.03
CA ILE A 244 -11.88 -5.27 -2.68
C ILE A 244 -12.05 -5.56 -4.16
N GLN A 245 -13.24 -6.02 -4.53
CA GLN A 245 -13.58 -6.24 -5.92
C GLN A 245 -13.92 -4.90 -6.59
N ILE A 246 -13.01 -4.45 -7.44
CA ILE A 246 -13.11 -3.18 -8.14
C ILE A 246 -14.02 -3.33 -9.36
N GLN A 247 -15.16 -2.64 -9.36
CA GLN A 247 -16.10 -2.58 -10.48
C GLN A 247 -16.40 -1.13 -10.85
N ARG A 248 -16.70 -0.88 -12.14
CA ARG A 248 -16.94 0.46 -12.69
C ARG A 248 -18.34 1.05 -12.38
N SER A 249 -19.16 0.36 -11.57
CA SER A 249 -20.54 0.74 -11.26
C SER A 249 -20.73 1.25 -9.82
N GLY A 250 -21.30 2.45 -9.68
CA GLY A 250 -21.52 3.15 -8.41
C GLY A 250 -20.63 4.39 -8.25
N HIS A 251 -20.79 5.10 -7.14
CA HIS A 251 -19.96 6.26 -6.79
C HIS A 251 -19.46 6.13 -5.34
N LEU A 252 -18.16 6.30 -5.13
CA LEU A 252 -17.55 6.28 -3.80
C LEU A 252 -17.23 7.72 -3.37
N ASN A 253 -17.76 8.15 -2.23
CA ASN A 253 -17.25 9.33 -1.53
C ASN A 253 -16.28 8.87 -0.44
N LEU A 254 -15.03 9.34 -0.52
CA LEU A 254 -14.01 9.14 0.50
C LEU A 254 -13.81 10.44 1.29
N TYR A 255 -13.90 10.38 2.62
CA TYR A 255 -13.67 11.52 3.51
C TYR A 255 -12.42 11.24 4.35
N LEU A 256 -11.34 11.97 4.08
CA LEU A 256 -10.08 11.85 4.81
C LEU A 256 -10.00 12.92 5.89
N LEU A 257 -10.02 12.49 7.15
CA LEU A 257 -9.93 13.35 8.33
C LEU A 257 -8.54 13.16 8.95
N LEU A 258 -7.70 14.20 8.92
CA LEU A 258 -6.34 14.17 9.43
C LEU A 258 -6.25 15.03 10.69
N ASP A 259 -5.92 14.40 11.82
CA ASP A 259 -5.71 15.06 13.10
C ASP A 259 -4.39 15.84 13.11
N ALA A 260 -4.48 17.15 13.30
CA ALA A 260 -3.38 18.11 13.40
C ALA A 260 -3.33 18.77 14.79
N SER A 261 -3.91 18.14 15.81
CA SER A 261 -3.88 18.62 17.19
C SER A 261 -2.52 18.37 17.85
N GLN A 262 -2.25 19.06 18.99
CA GLN A 262 -0.95 19.04 19.66
C GLN A 262 -0.51 17.66 20.17
N SER A 263 -1.42 16.69 20.27
CA SER A 263 -1.07 15.31 20.67
C SER A 263 -0.44 14.51 19.52
N VAL A 264 -0.59 14.96 18.28
CA VAL A 264 0.07 14.47 17.08
C VAL A 264 1.26 15.38 16.77
N SER A 265 2.48 14.83 16.62
CA SER A 265 3.64 15.63 16.21
C SER A 265 3.62 15.93 14.71
N GLU A 266 4.34 16.98 14.27
CA GLU A 266 4.48 17.35 12.85
C GLU A 266 4.96 16.14 12.00
N ASP A 267 5.90 15.33 12.49
CA ASP A 267 6.32 14.07 11.83
C ASP A 267 5.20 13.02 11.69
N ASN A 268 4.35 12.88 12.71
CA ASN A 268 3.21 11.95 12.65
C ASN A 268 2.09 12.52 11.75
N PHE A 269 1.91 13.83 11.68
CA PHE A 269 1.03 14.47 10.71
C PHE A 269 1.55 14.32 9.28
N HIS A 270 2.87 14.43 9.04
CA HIS A 270 3.48 14.06 7.76
C HIS A 270 3.29 12.57 7.43
N THR A 271 3.33 11.69 8.43
CA THR A 271 3.00 10.26 8.29
C THR A 271 1.53 10.07 7.90
N PHE A 272 0.59 10.85 8.45
CA PHE A 272 -0.81 10.88 8.05
C PHE A 272 -1.01 11.40 6.63
N LYS A 273 -0.32 12.49 6.23
CA LYS A 273 -0.34 13.01 4.86
C LYS A 273 0.19 12.00 3.84
N SER A 274 1.33 11.39 4.11
CA SER A 274 1.92 10.36 3.25
C SER A 274 1.00 9.15 3.12
N SER A 275 0.41 8.71 4.25
CA SER A 275 -0.63 7.68 4.29
C SER A 275 -1.84 8.04 3.43
N ALA A 276 -2.36 9.27 3.56
CA ALA A 276 -3.50 9.77 2.80
C ALA A 276 -3.21 9.85 1.29
N ASN A 277 -2.07 10.43 0.90
CA ASN A 277 -1.63 10.52 -0.50
C ASN A 277 -1.56 9.14 -1.14
N MET A 278 -0.96 8.17 -0.46
CA MET A 278 -0.83 6.80 -0.92
C MET A 278 -2.18 6.09 -1.08
N MET A 279 -3.12 6.27 -0.13
CA MET A 279 -4.49 5.74 -0.26
C MET A 279 -5.21 6.34 -1.48
N VAL A 280 -5.12 7.66 -1.65
CA VAL A 280 -5.67 8.41 -2.79
C VAL A 280 -5.06 7.94 -4.11
N ASP A 281 -3.72 7.92 -4.19
CA ASP A 281 -2.98 7.51 -5.38
C ASP A 281 -3.36 6.11 -5.83
N ARG A 282 -3.49 5.19 -4.87
CA ARG A 282 -3.84 3.80 -5.14
C ARG A 282 -5.28 3.66 -5.59
N LEU A 283 -6.25 4.32 -4.94
CA LEU A 283 -7.66 4.31 -5.37
C LEU A 283 -7.83 4.88 -6.78
N PHE A 284 -7.21 6.02 -7.09
CA PHE A 284 -7.26 6.60 -8.44
C PHE A 284 -6.50 5.78 -9.49
N SER A 285 -5.51 4.95 -9.11
CA SER A 285 -4.78 4.08 -10.06
C SER A 285 -5.66 3.04 -10.77
N PHE A 286 -6.86 2.78 -10.23
CA PHE A 286 -7.85 1.82 -10.75
C PHE A 286 -8.96 2.44 -11.61
N GLU A 287 -8.92 3.75 -11.86
CA GLU A 287 -9.87 4.42 -12.77
C GLU A 287 -11.36 4.27 -12.35
N ILE A 288 -11.61 4.17 -11.03
CA ILE A 288 -12.96 4.15 -10.44
C ILE A 288 -13.54 5.56 -10.24
N ASN A 289 -14.87 5.64 -10.22
CA ASN A 289 -15.60 6.89 -9.99
C ASN A 289 -15.64 7.25 -8.50
N VAL A 290 -14.60 7.93 -8.02
CA VAL A 290 -14.41 8.35 -6.62
C VAL A 290 -14.36 9.88 -6.50
N SER A 291 -14.99 10.43 -5.46
CA SER A 291 -14.81 11.82 -5.01
C SER A 291 -14.15 11.84 -3.64
N VAL A 292 -13.09 12.62 -3.45
CA VAL A 292 -12.31 12.68 -2.20
C VAL A 292 -12.48 14.05 -1.52
N ALA A 293 -12.94 14.05 -0.27
CA ALA A 293 -12.87 15.18 0.63
C ALA A 293 -11.66 15.07 1.57
N ILE A 294 -11.06 16.22 1.89
CA ILE A 294 -9.89 16.34 2.76
C ILE A 294 -10.22 17.35 3.84
N ILE A 295 -10.11 16.94 5.09
CA ILE A 295 -10.37 17.77 6.28
C ILE A 295 -9.19 17.59 7.23
N THR A 296 -8.47 18.66 7.55
CA THR A 296 -7.54 18.67 8.70
C THR A 296 -8.28 19.22 9.92
N PHE A 297 -8.00 18.74 11.12
CA PHE A 297 -8.69 19.25 12.31
C PHE A 297 -7.81 19.28 13.56
N ALA A 298 -8.09 20.28 14.40
CA ALA A 298 -7.62 20.37 15.77
C ALA A 298 -8.77 20.90 16.64
N SER A 299 -8.69 22.09 17.24
CA SER A 299 -9.82 22.71 17.95
C SER A 299 -10.99 23.04 17.02
N LYS A 300 -10.71 23.23 15.73
CA LYS A 300 -11.66 23.45 14.64
C LYS A 300 -11.28 22.60 13.42
N PRO A 301 -12.25 22.21 12.58
CA PRO A 301 -11.98 21.59 11.29
C PRO A 301 -11.65 22.64 10.22
N LYS A 302 -10.74 22.30 9.30
CA LYS A 302 -10.40 23.03 8.07
C LYS A 302 -10.67 22.12 6.89
N VAL A 303 -11.74 22.40 6.13
CA VAL A 303 -12.05 21.66 4.89
C VAL A 303 -11.13 22.17 3.79
N LEU A 304 -10.24 21.31 3.29
CA LEU A 304 -9.31 21.62 2.19
C LEU A 304 -9.91 21.20 0.84
N MET A 305 -10.62 20.07 0.80
CA MET A 305 -11.35 19.58 -0.37
C MET A 305 -12.74 19.07 0.04
N SER A 306 -13.75 19.30 -0.81
CA SER A 306 -15.15 18.92 -0.58
C SER A 306 -15.69 18.12 -1.76
N VAL A 307 -16.46 17.05 -1.52
CA VAL A 307 -17.10 16.24 -2.59
C VAL A 307 -18.15 17.00 -3.41
N LEU A 308 -18.45 18.25 -3.04
CA LEU A 308 -19.30 19.17 -3.80
C LEU A 308 -18.54 19.89 -4.93
N ASN A 309 -17.21 19.95 -4.84
CA ASN A 309 -16.31 20.52 -5.84
C ASN A 309 -15.94 19.43 -6.86
N ASP A 310 -16.03 19.74 -8.15
CA ASP A 310 -15.70 18.79 -9.21
C ASP A 310 -14.20 18.39 -9.17
N ASN A 311 -13.31 19.27 -8.67
CA ASN A 311 -11.89 18.95 -8.43
C ASN A 311 -11.68 17.79 -7.43
N SER A 312 -12.67 17.44 -6.60
CA SER A 312 -12.58 16.26 -5.70
C SER A 312 -12.49 14.93 -6.43
N ARG A 313 -12.76 14.92 -7.75
CA ARG A 313 -12.65 13.76 -8.65
C ARG A 313 -11.35 13.76 -9.47
N ASP A 314 -10.54 14.83 -9.41
CA ASP A 314 -9.23 14.88 -10.05
C ASP A 314 -8.14 14.47 -9.05
N ALA A 315 -7.47 13.36 -9.35
CA ALA A 315 -6.40 12.82 -8.51
C ALA A 315 -5.25 13.82 -8.28
N THR A 316 -4.95 14.68 -9.25
CA THR A 316 -3.87 15.67 -9.20
C THR A 316 -4.24 16.81 -8.26
N GLU A 317 -5.49 17.29 -8.34
CA GLU A 317 -6.03 18.31 -7.45
C GLU A 317 -6.13 17.81 -6.01
N VAL A 318 -6.60 16.58 -5.81
CA VAL A 318 -6.70 15.94 -4.48
C VAL A 318 -5.32 15.72 -3.86
N VAL A 319 -4.33 15.20 -4.61
CA VAL A 319 -2.96 15.01 -4.11
C VAL A 319 -2.28 16.36 -3.85
N SER A 320 -2.41 17.34 -4.74
CA SER A 320 -1.89 18.71 -4.51
C SER A 320 -2.51 19.34 -3.26
N CYS A 321 -3.81 19.12 -3.01
CA CYS A 321 -4.50 19.59 -1.82
C CYS A 321 -3.97 18.94 -0.53
N LEU A 322 -3.66 17.63 -0.55
CA LEU A 322 -3.00 16.93 0.56
C LEU A 322 -1.56 17.42 0.76
N ASP A 323 -0.78 17.54 -0.30
CA ASP A 323 0.62 18.01 -0.25
C ASP A 323 0.73 19.41 0.35
N ASN A 324 -0.23 20.30 0.04
CA ASN A 324 -0.30 21.66 0.56
C ASN A 324 -0.93 21.78 1.97
N ALA A 325 -1.42 20.69 2.57
CA ALA A 325 -1.96 20.73 3.94
C ALA A 325 -0.86 20.99 4.98
N ASP A 326 -0.89 22.10 5.71
CA ASP A 326 0.12 22.43 6.72
C ASP A 326 -0.34 21.99 8.12
N TYR A 327 0.58 21.49 8.94
CA TYR A 327 0.34 21.24 10.36
C TYR A 327 0.07 22.56 11.11
N LYS A 328 0.75 23.65 10.71
CA LYS A 328 0.67 24.98 11.33
C LYS A 328 -0.63 25.72 11.06
N ASP A 329 -1.45 25.24 10.12
CA ASP A 329 -2.82 25.71 9.92
C ASP A 329 -3.67 25.74 11.21
N HIS A 330 -3.29 24.90 12.19
CA HIS A 330 -3.99 24.73 13.46
C HIS A 330 -3.26 25.35 14.67
N GLU A 331 -2.18 26.11 14.47
CA GLU A 331 -1.35 26.68 15.55
C GLU A 331 -2.14 27.55 16.55
N ASN A 332 -3.19 28.22 16.06
CA ASN A 332 -4.05 29.10 16.86
C ASN A 332 -5.17 28.35 17.62
N GLY A 333 -5.21 27.02 17.54
CA GLY A 333 -6.26 26.19 18.12
C GLY A 333 -5.89 24.71 18.12
N THR A 334 -4.91 24.33 18.94
CA THR A 334 -4.23 23.02 18.90
C THR A 334 -4.89 21.92 19.74
N GLY A 335 -6.11 22.13 20.26
CA GLY A 335 -6.89 21.08 20.94
C GLY A 335 -7.40 20.01 19.97
N THR A 336 -8.17 19.03 20.45
CA THR A 336 -8.61 17.88 19.63
C THR A 336 -10.13 17.77 19.68
N ASN A 337 -10.79 18.27 18.62
CA ASN A 337 -12.26 18.37 18.51
C ASN A 337 -12.80 17.42 17.42
N THR A 338 -12.74 16.12 17.70
CA THR A 338 -13.17 15.07 16.76
C THR A 338 -14.67 15.18 16.42
N TYR A 339 -15.50 15.72 17.33
CA TYR A 339 -16.94 15.96 17.08
C TYR A 339 -17.18 16.94 15.91
N GLU A 340 -16.53 18.12 15.90
CA GLU A 340 -16.71 19.09 14.81
C GLU A 340 -16.12 18.60 13.47
N ALA A 341 -15.11 17.72 13.51
CA ALA A 341 -14.59 17.07 12.30
C ALA A 341 -15.65 16.16 11.65
N PHE A 342 -16.30 15.28 12.41
CA PHE A 342 -17.42 14.48 11.89
C PHE A 342 -18.63 15.34 11.51
N ARG A 343 -18.95 16.38 12.28
CA ARG A 343 -20.02 17.34 11.95
C ARG A 343 -19.79 18.03 10.61
N SER A 344 -18.53 18.30 10.24
CA SER A 344 -18.17 18.85 8.93
C SER A 344 -18.46 17.87 7.79
N VAL A 345 -18.24 16.56 8.00
CA VAL A 345 -18.64 15.50 7.06
C VAL A 345 -20.16 15.42 6.92
N TYR A 346 -20.89 15.44 8.03
CA TYR A 346 -22.35 15.46 8.03
C TYR A 346 -22.92 16.64 7.21
N ILE A 347 -22.41 17.85 7.42
CA ILE A 347 -22.82 19.05 6.66
C ILE A 347 -22.54 18.86 5.16
N MET A 348 -21.37 18.32 4.81
CA MET A 348 -20.99 18.07 3.42
C MET A 348 -21.90 17.04 2.74
N MET A 349 -22.21 15.94 3.42
CA MET A 349 -23.15 14.92 2.95
C MET A 349 -24.57 15.50 2.77
N ASN A 350 -25.07 16.23 3.77
CA ASN A 350 -26.41 16.83 3.70
C ASN A 350 -26.54 17.80 2.53
N ASN A 351 -25.51 18.64 2.30
CA ASN A 351 -25.50 19.58 1.18
C ASN A 351 -25.47 18.85 -0.18
N GLN A 352 -24.78 17.70 -0.28
CA GLN A 352 -24.76 16.89 -1.50
C GLN A 352 -26.11 16.18 -1.73
N MET A 353 -26.72 15.63 -0.69
CA MET A 353 -28.07 15.07 -0.72
C MET A 353 -29.10 16.11 -1.16
N GLN A 354 -29.01 17.35 -0.67
CA GLN A 354 -29.89 18.45 -1.08
C GLN A 354 -29.68 18.83 -2.56
N ARG A 355 -28.44 18.83 -3.06
CA ARG A 355 -28.12 19.11 -4.48
C ARG A 355 -28.57 17.99 -5.43
N LEU A 356 -28.47 16.73 -5.03
CA LEU A 356 -28.83 15.57 -5.86
C LEU A 356 -30.29 15.10 -5.69
N GLY A 357 -30.95 15.52 -4.61
CA GLY A 357 -32.29 15.06 -4.21
C GLY A 357 -32.25 13.72 -3.48
N MET A 358 -32.78 13.67 -2.25
CA MET A 358 -32.75 12.49 -1.37
C MET A 358 -33.34 11.20 -1.99
N GLN A 359 -34.32 11.33 -2.88
CA GLN A 359 -34.98 10.19 -3.54
C GLN A 359 -34.38 9.83 -4.92
N SER A 360 -33.32 10.52 -5.36
CA SER A 360 -32.70 10.21 -6.66
C SER A 360 -31.77 9.00 -6.57
N ALA A 361 -31.68 8.23 -7.64
CA ALA A 361 -30.68 7.16 -7.78
C ALA A 361 -29.26 7.73 -7.58
N ALA A 362 -29.00 8.94 -8.08
CA ALA A 362 -27.71 9.62 -7.98
C ALA A 362 -27.25 9.90 -6.53
N TRP A 363 -28.15 10.02 -5.54
CA TRP A 363 -27.80 10.01 -4.12
C TRP A 363 -27.81 8.60 -3.54
N GLN A 364 -28.85 7.81 -3.83
CA GLN A 364 -29.06 6.50 -3.21
C GLN A 364 -27.99 5.44 -3.56
N GLU A 365 -27.30 5.62 -4.68
CA GLU A 365 -26.16 4.81 -5.16
C GLU A 365 -24.80 5.24 -4.60
N ILE A 366 -24.69 6.42 -3.96
CA ILE A 366 -23.43 6.87 -3.35
C ILE A 366 -23.18 6.04 -2.09
N ARG A 367 -21.95 5.54 -1.98
CA ARG A 367 -21.44 4.89 -0.77
C ARG A 367 -20.36 5.75 -0.15
N HIS A 368 -20.30 5.74 1.18
CA HIS A 368 -19.51 6.68 1.97
C HIS A 368 -18.46 5.94 2.79
N ALA A 369 -17.19 6.29 2.61
CA ALA A 369 -16.08 5.81 3.41
C ALA A 369 -15.44 6.99 4.15
N ILE A 370 -15.47 6.99 5.48
CA ILE A 370 -14.77 7.98 6.31
C ILE A 370 -13.51 7.31 6.86
N ILE A 371 -12.34 7.90 6.63
CA ILE A 371 -11.07 7.45 7.22
C ILE A 371 -10.53 8.57 8.10
N LEU A 372 -10.48 8.30 9.40
CA LEU A 372 -9.94 9.18 10.43
C LEU A 372 -8.54 8.71 10.82
N LEU A 373 -7.54 9.57 10.59
CA LEU A 373 -6.16 9.40 11.04
C LEU A 373 -5.96 10.27 12.29
N THR A 374 -5.84 9.64 13.46
CA THR A 374 -5.81 10.30 14.78
C THR A 374 -5.11 9.41 15.82
N ASP A 375 -4.65 10.00 16.93
CA ASP A 375 -4.26 9.25 18.12
C ASP A 375 -5.45 8.89 19.04
N GLY A 376 -6.65 9.38 18.73
CA GLY A 376 -7.89 9.09 19.45
C GLY A 376 -8.00 9.79 20.80
N LYS A 377 -7.46 11.01 20.95
CA LYS A 377 -7.50 11.76 22.21
C LYS A 377 -8.37 13.02 22.15
N SER A 378 -9.64 12.89 21.77
CA SER A 378 -10.58 14.01 21.84
C SER A 378 -10.62 14.59 23.25
N ASN A 379 -10.50 15.91 23.34
CA ASN A 379 -10.42 16.64 24.61
C ASN A 379 -11.36 17.85 24.67
N MET A 380 -12.11 18.11 23.59
CA MET A 380 -13.10 19.18 23.49
C MET A 380 -14.21 18.82 22.47
N GLY A 381 -15.33 19.53 22.51
CA GLY A 381 -16.51 19.22 21.68
C GLY A 381 -17.41 18.11 22.24
N GLY A 382 -16.93 17.30 23.19
CA GLY A 382 -17.67 16.20 23.80
C GLY A 382 -17.38 14.85 23.13
N SER A 383 -18.25 13.85 23.33
CA SER A 383 -18.15 12.60 22.57
C SER A 383 -18.44 12.89 21.09
N PRO A 384 -17.66 12.35 20.13
CA PRO A 384 -17.96 12.48 18.71
C PRO A 384 -19.11 11.58 18.24
N LYS A 385 -19.53 10.60 19.06
CA LYS A 385 -20.57 9.62 18.73
C LYS A 385 -21.89 10.23 18.23
N PRO A 386 -22.45 11.33 18.78
CA PRO A 386 -23.67 11.92 18.26
C PRO A 386 -23.54 12.40 16.80
N ALA A 387 -22.39 12.96 16.41
CA ALA A 387 -22.15 13.36 15.01
C ALA A 387 -22.05 12.14 14.09
N VAL A 388 -21.41 11.06 14.55
CA VAL A 388 -21.36 9.76 13.85
C VAL A 388 -22.75 9.15 13.68
N ASP A 389 -23.62 9.27 14.69
CA ASP A 389 -24.99 8.74 14.61
C ASP A 389 -25.87 9.60 13.69
N SER A 390 -25.74 10.94 13.67
CA SER A 390 -26.40 11.79 12.66
C SER A 390 -25.98 11.47 11.21
N ILE A 391 -24.74 11.04 10.97
CA ILE A 391 -24.30 10.56 9.65
C ILE A 391 -25.01 9.26 9.27
N LYS A 392 -25.17 8.31 10.21
CA LYS A 392 -25.91 7.05 9.97
C LYS A 392 -27.39 7.30 9.67
N GLU A 393 -28.02 8.24 10.39
CA GLU A 393 -29.39 8.66 10.14
C GLU A 393 -29.55 9.25 8.73
N LEU A 394 -28.65 10.15 8.33
CA LEU A 394 -28.67 10.80 7.00
C LEU A 394 -28.50 9.81 5.83
N VAL A 395 -27.64 8.81 5.97
CA VAL A 395 -27.42 7.75 4.97
C VAL A 395 -28.52 6.66 5.03
N ASN A 396 -29.42 6.73 6.02
CA ASN A 396 -30.46 5.74 6.34
C ASN A 396 -29.86 4.32 6.52
N VAL A 397 -28.84 4.22 7.38
CA VAL A 397 -28.15 2.95 7.68
C VAL A 397 -29.09 2.03 8.46
N ASN A 398 -29.43 0.91 7.84
CA ASN A 398 -30.26 -0.17 8.41
C ASN A 398 -29.72 -1.53 7.94
N GLN A 399 -30.36 -2.65 8.32
CA GLN A 399 -29.89 -4.00 7.94
C GLN A 399 -29.67 -4.20 6.43
N ASN A 400 -30.42 -3.51 5.58
CA ASN A 400 -30.32 -3.59 4.11
C ASN A 400 -29.43 -2.49 3.49
N ARG A 401 -29.00 -1.48 4.28
CA ARG A 401 -28.13 -0.37 3.85
C ARG A 401 -26.83 -0.26 4.65
N ASN A 402 -26.46 -1.30 5.39
CA ASN A 402 -25.23 -1.36 6.17
C ASN A 402 -23.97 -1.11 5.31
N ASP A 403 -23.99 -1.55 4.05
CA ASP A 403 -22.89 -1.48 3.09
C ASP A 403 -22.74 -0.09 2.41
N TYR A 404 -23.50 0.93 2.85
CA TYR A 404 -23.43 2.30 2.30
C TYR A 404 -22.61 3.28 3.15
N LEU A 405 -22.20 2.88 4.36
CA LEU A 405 -21.35 3.69 5.23
C LEU A 405 -20.33 2.81 5.97
N ASP A 406 -19.05 3.16 5.84
CA ASP A 406 -18.02 2.73 6.79
C ASP A 406 -17.22 3.89 7.35
N ILE A 407 -16.85 3.75 8.62
CA ILE A 407 -16.04 4.69 9.36
C ILE A 407 -14.86 3.91 9.89
N TYR A 408 -13.66 4.30 9.50
CA TYR A 408 -12.39 3.72 9.91
C TYR A 408 -11.65 4.69 10.79
N ALA A 409 -11.16 4.22 11.94
CA ALA A 409 -10.34 5.00 12.87
C ALA A 409 -8.97 4.33 12.99
N ILE A 410 -7.93 4.98 12.47
CA ILE A 410 -6.60 4.40 12.30
C ILE A 410 -5.56 5.29 12.97
N GLY A 411 -4.87 4.76 13.99
CA GLY A 411 -3.63 5.33 14.50
C GLY A 411 -2.44 4.83 13.67
N VAL A 412 -1.57 5.73 13.19
CA VAL A 412 -0.39 5.37 12.39
C VAL A 412 0.85 6.08 12.96
N GLY A 413 1.94 5.34 13.16
CA GLY A 413 3.21 5.89 13.66
C GLY A 413 3.51 5.52 15.12
N GLU A 414 4.54 6.13 15.70
CA GLU A 414 4.92 5.99 17.12
C GLU A 414 3.97 6.78 18.05
N LEU A 415 2.66 6.64 17.83
CA LEU A 415 1.61 7.28 18.63
C LEU A 415 1.28 6.47 19.88
N ASP A 416 1.14 7.19 21.00
CA ASP A 416 0.37 6.78 22.17
C ASP A 416 -1.11 6.87 21.79
N VAL A 417 -1.75 5.75 21.45
CA VAL A 417 -3.12 5.74 20.87
C VAL A 417 -4.15 5.35 21.94
N ASP A 418 -5.27 6.08 22.02
CA ASP A 418 -6.41 5.64 22.83
C ASP A 418 -7.31 4.68 22.05
N TRP A 419 -7.05 3.38 22.26
CA TRP A 419 -7.83 2.29 21.68
C TRP A 419 -9.33 2.35 21.98
N ARG A 420 -9.76 3.04 23.06
CA ARG A 420 -11.19 3.14 23.40
C ARG A 420 -11.91 4.07 22.44
N GLU A 421 -11.36 5.25 22.19
CA GLU A 421 -11.97 6.22 21.28
C GLU A 421 -11.93 5.71 19.82
N LEU A 422 -10.79 5.17 19.35
CA LEU A 422 -10.75 4.55 18.01
C LEU A 422 -11.83 3.46 17.85
N ASN A 423 -12.05 2.66 18.89
CA ASN A 423 -13.10 1.63 18.86
C ASN A 423 -14.52 2.22 18.95
N GLU A 424 -14.76 3.33 19.64
CA GLU A 424 -16.08 3.99 19.66
C GLU A 424 -16.45 4.57 18.28
N LEU A 425 -15.46 5.10 17.56
CA LEU A 425 -15.65 5.77 16.27
C LEU A 425 -15.77 4.80 15.08
N GLY A 426 -14.96 3.75 15.04
CA GLY A 426 -14.99 2.79 13.94
C GLY A 426 -16.30 1.99 13.88
N SER A 427 -16.78 1.64 12.68
CA SER A 427 -18.00 0.82 12.51
C SER A 427 -17.95 -0.52 13.28
N LYS A 428 -19.13 -1.14 13.44
CA LYS A 428 -19.34 -2.39 14.18
C LYS A 428 -20.14 -3.38 13.33
N LYS A 429 -19.46 -4.03 12.39
CA LYS A 429 -20.05 -5.00 11.45
C LYS A 429 -19.50 -6.41 11.73
N ASP A 430 -20.33 -7.44 11.56
CA ASP A 430 -19.92 -8.82 11.86
C ASP A 430 -18.86 -9.32 10.89
N GLY A 431 -17.80 -9.94 11.42
CA GLY A 431 -16.64 -10.40 10.64
C GLY A 431 -15.70 -9.29 10.16
N GLU A 432 -15.95 -8.02 10.50
CA GLU A 432 -15.15 -6.88 10.04
C GLU A 432 -14.53 -6.11 11.20
N ARG A 433 -13.43 -5.39 10.90
CA ARG A 433 -12.79 -4.47 11.85
C ARG A 433 -12.65 -3.09 11.22
N HIS A 434 -12.80 -2.07 12.07
CA HIS A 434 -12.78 -0.66 11.68
C HIS A 434 -11.89 0.22 12.56
N ALA A 435 -11.27 -0.36 13.58
CA ALA A 435 -10.33 0.30 14.47
C ALA A 435 -8.97 -0.41 14.40
N PHE A 436 -7.93 0.35 14.05
CA PHE A 436 -6.61 -0.17 13.74
C PHE A 436 -5.49 0.70 14.31
N ARG A 437 -4.35 0.09 14.59
CA ARG A 437 -3.11 0.80 14.94
C ARG A 437 -1.93 0.19 14.20
N LEU A 438 -1.31 0.95 13.32
CA LEU A 438 -0.19 0.53 12.48
C LEU A 438 1.10 1.24 12.92
N SER A 439 2.24 0.56 12.77
CA SER A 439 3.54 1.09 13.21
C SER A 439 3.99 2.34 12.46
N ASP A 440 3.63 2.46 11.18
CA ASP A 440 4.14 3.47 10.25
C ASP A 440 3.33 3.50 8.93
N ALA A 441 3.65 4.43 8.02
CA ALA A 441 2.97 4.57 6.73
C ALA A 441 3.21 3.38 5.76
N LYS A 442 4.35 2.67 5.84
CA LYS A 442 4.60 1.49 4.99
C LYS A 442 3.76 0.30 5.43
N ALA A 443 3.51 0.18 6.74
CA ALA A 443 2.54 -0.77 7.25
C ALA A 443 1.15 -0.50 6.64
N LEU A 444 0.71 0.76 6.54
CA LEU A 444 -0.54 1.10 5.83
C LEU A 444 -0.45 0.85 4.31
N GLN A 445 0.71 1.02 3.68
CA GLN A 445 0.92 0.67 2.26
C GLN A 445 0.65 -0.81 2.00
N GLN A 446 1.29 -1.67 2.79
CA GLN A 446 1.12 -3.10 2.72
C GLN A 446 -0.33 -3.50 2.99
N VAL A 447 -1.00 -2.81 3.93
CA VAL A 447 -2.44 -2.96 4.16
C VAL A 447 -3.23 -2.73 2.89
N PHE A 448 -3.09 -1.57 2.25
CA PHE A 448 -3.84 -1.26 1.03
C PHE A 448 -3.54 -2.24 -0.11
N GLU A 449 -2.28 -2.62 -0.34
CA GLU A 449 -1.94 -3.61 -1.37
C GLU A 449 -2.60 -4.98 -1.13
N HIS A 450 -2.60 -5.45 0.12
CA HIS A 450 -3.23 -6.72 0.47
C HIS A 450 -4.77 -6.68 0.47
N MET A 451 -5.37 -5.50 0.59
CA MET A 451 -6.83 -5.32 0.54
C MET A 451 -7.41 -5.48 -0.87
N LEU A 452 -6.66 -5.19 -1.93
CA LEU A 452 -7.22 -4.94 -3.27
C LEU A 452 -7.37 -6.22 -4.10
N ASP A 453 -8.60 -6.54 -4.55
CA ASP A 453 -8.86 -7.70 -5.43
C ASP A 453 -8.78 -7.32 -6.90
N VAL A 454 -7.56 -7.29 -7.42
CA VAL A 454 -7.32 -7.15 -8.86
C VAL A 454 -7.68 -8.42 -9.65
N SER A 455 -8.21 -9.50 -9.06
CA SER A 455 -8.64 -10.69 -9.81
C SER A 455 -9.92 -10.46 -10.64
N LYS A 456 -10.78 -9.53 -10.22
CA LYS A 456 -12.07 -9.21 -10.87
C LYS A 456 -12.00 -8.06 -11.89
N LEU A 457 -10.88 -7.36 -11.94
CA LEU A 457 -10.60 -6.29 -12.90
C LEU A 457 -10.30 -6.91 -14.28
N THR A 458 -11.28 -7.52 -14.93
CA THR A 458 -11.06 -8.32 -16.17
C THR A 458 -10.97 -7.47 -17.45
N ASP A 459 -10.87 -6.14 -17.32
CA ASP A 459 -10.58 -5.24 -18.44
C ASP A 459 -9.06 -5.15 -18.71
N THR A 460 -8.72 -4.53 -19.85
CA THR A 460 -7.36 -4.46 -20.39
C THR A 460 -6.56 -3.27 -19.85
N ILE A 461 -6.84 -2.84 -18.61
CA ILE A 461 -6.11 -1.76 -17.95
C ILE A 461 -4.61 -2.08 -17.84
N CYS A 462 -3.78 -1.19 -18.37
CA CYS A 462 -2.35 -1.42 -18.51
C CYS A 462 -1.56 -1.15 -17.22
N GLY A 463 -0.42 -1.82 -17.05
CA GLY A 463 0.57 -1.48 -16.04
C GLY A 463 0.08 -1.61 -14.60
N VAL A 464 -0.91 -2.47 -14.33
CA VAL A 464 -1.36 -2.79 -12.97
C VAL A 464 -0.66 -4.06 -12.51
N GLY A 465 0.00 -3.99 -11.34
CA GLY A 465 0.60 -5.13 -10.65
C GLY A 465 0.37 -5.05 -9.14
N ASN A 466 0.66 -6.14 -8.43
CA ASN A 466 0.60 -6.22 -6.98
C ASN A 466 1.94 -5.75 -6.38
N MET A 467 1.92 -4.83 -5.41
CA MET A 467 3.16 -4.31 -4.80
C MET A 467 3.49 -4.95 -3.44
N SER A 468 2.65 -5.88 -2.95
CA SER A 468 2.97 -6.65 -1.76
C SER A 468 4.20 -7.54 -1.97
N ALA A 469 5.09 -7.58 -0.99
CA ALA A 469 6.22 -8.50 -0.95
C ALA A 469 5.80 -9.98 -0.79
N ASN A 470 4.56 -10.22 -0.37
CA ASN A 470 3.98 -11.55 -0.17
C ASN A 470 3.19 -12.05 -1.40
N ALA A 471 3.05 -11.23 -2.45
CA ALA A 471 2.42 -11.63 -3.69
C ALA A 471 3.36 -12.49 -4.54
N SER A 472 2.81 -13.38 -5.36
CA SER A 472 3.62 -14.17 -6.30
C SER A 472 4.32 -13.26 -7.33
N ASP A 473 5.47 -13.68 -7.85
CA ASP A 473 6.22 -12.88 -8.84
C ASP A 473 5.41 -12.56 -10.11
N GLN A 474 4.51 -13.47 -10.50
CA GLN A 474 3.58 -13.24 -11.60
C GLN A 474 2.47 -12.23 -11.26
N GLU A 475 1.97 -12.18 -10.02
CA GLU A 475 1.05 -11.11 -9.58
C GLU A 475 1.75 -9.75 -9.46
N ARG A 476 3.04 -9.74 -9.16
CA ARG A 476 3.88 -8.53 -9.11
C ARG A 476 4.20 -8.00 -10.50
N THR A 477 4.31 -8.89 -11.50
CA THR A 477 4.64 -8.55 -12.90
C THR A 477 3.73 -9.26 -13.92
N PRO A 478 2.40 -9.03 -13.91
CA PRO A 478 1.44 -9.83 -14.69
C PRO A 478 1.51 -9.65 -16.21
N TRP A 479 2.32 -8.72 -16.71
CA TRP A 479 2.67 -8.63 -18.13
C TRP A 479 3.76 -9.62 -18.55
N HIS A 480 4.54 -10.15 -17.62
CA HIS A 480 5.68 -11.01 -17.91
C HIS A 480 5.24 -12.31 -18.55
N VAL A 481 5.89 -12.65 -19.68
CA VAL A 481 5.68 -13.92 -20.38
C VAL A 481 7.01 -14.59 -20.68
N THR A 482 7.01 -15.92 -20.72
CA THR A 482 8.16 -16.72 -21.16
C THR A 482 7.94 -17.22 -22.59
N ILE A 483 8.90 -17.00 -23.47
CA ILE A 483 8.82 -17.41 -24.87
C ILE A 483 9.70 -18.65 -25.05
N LYS A 484 9.08 -19.72 -25.55
CA LYS A 484 9.73 -20.99 -25.86
C LYS A 484 9.79 -21.14 -27.39
N PRO A 485 10.85 -20.65 -28.06
CA PRO A 485 11.20 -21.17 -29.38
C PRO A 485 11.59 -22.65 -29.26
N ARG A 486 11.72 -23.37 -30.38
CA ARG A 486 12.14 -24.78 -30.38
C ARG A 486 13.62 -24.96 -30.02
N SER A 487 14.43 -23.93 -30.25
CA SER A 487 15.81 -23.85 -29.77
C SER A 487 15.88 -23.96 -28.23
N GLN A 488 17.02 -24.38 -27.68
CA GLN A 488 17.20 -24.55 -26.23
C GLN A 488 17.16 -23.23 -25.43
N GLU A 489 17.15 -22.08 -26.10
CA GLU A 489 17.26 -20.76 -25.47
C GLU A 489 15.89 -20.11 -25.31
N THR A 490 15.34 -20.13 -24.09
CA THR A 490 14.09 -19.43 -23.77
C THR A 490 14.32 -17.92 -23.79
N CYS A 491 13.41 -17.15 -24.37
CA CYS A 491 13.34 -15.69 -24.21
C CYS A 491 12.26 -15.29 -23.20
N ARG A 492 12.12 -13.98 -22.96
CA ARG A 492 11.02 -13.34 -22.25
C ARG A 492 10.33 -12.33 -23.16
N GLY A 493 9.18 -11.85 -22.74
CA GLY A 493 8.44 -10.76 -23.39
C GLY A 493 7.50 -10.08 -22.42
N ALA A 494 6.68 -9.16 -22.94
CA ALA A 494 5.60 -8.54 -22.20
C ALA A 494 4.29 -8.56 -22.98
N LEU A 495 3.17 -8.90 -22.32
CA LEU A 495 1.85 -8.56 -22.82
C LEU A 495 1.72 -7.04 -22.93
N ILE A 496 1.25 -6.57 -24.09
CA ILE A 496 0.97 -5.15 -24.36
C ILE A 496 -0.50 -4.91 -24.73
N SER A 497 -1.26 -5.97 -24.99
CA SER A 497 -2.73 -5.97 -25.09
C SER A 497 -3.28 -7.33 -24.64
N ASP A 498 -4.56 -7.61 -24.88
CA ASP A 498 -5.14 -8.94 -24.59
C ASP A 498 -4.71 -10.03 -25.60
N GLN A 499 -4.05 -9.69 -26.69
CA GLN A 499 -3.66 -10.65 -27.73
C GLN A 499 -2.23 -10.47 -28.27
N TRP A 500 -1.53 -9.38 -27.92
CA TRP A 500 -0.19 -9.08 -28.42
C TRP A 500 0.88 -9.10 -27.34
N VAL A 501 2.03 -9.68 -27.68
CA VAL A 501 3.26 -9.72 -26.88
C VAL A 501 4.39 -9.01 -27.60
N LEU A 502 5.13 -8.18 -26.87
CA LEU A 502 6.35 -7.51 -27.31
C LEU A 502 7.60 -8.25 -26.80
N THR A 503 8.60 -8.42 -27.66
CA THR A 503 9.85 -9.17 -27.39
C THR A 503 11.00 -8.67 -28.28
N ALA A 504 12.21 -9.16 -28.06
CA ALA A 504 13.35 -8.98 -28.95
C ALA A 504 13.21 -9.83 -30.24
N ALA A 505 13.80 -9.36 -31.34
CA ALA A 505 13.84 -10.08 -32.62
C ALA A 505 14.84 -11.24 -32.63
N HIS A 506 15.98 -11.07 -31.94
CA HIS A 506 17.08 -12.04 -31.97
C HIS A 506 16.71 -13.41 -31.39
N CYS A 507 15.64 -13.48 -30.59
CA CYS A 507 15.00 -14.72 -30.12
C CYS A 507 14.56 -15.65 -31.27
N PHE A 508 14.40 -15.12 -32.48
CA PHE A 508 13.90 -15.83 -33.66
C PHE A 508 14.94 -15.91 -34.79
N ARG A 509 16.25 -15.80 -34.49
CA ARG A 509 17.35 -15.91 -35.49
C ARG A 509 17.32 -17.18 -36.35
N HIS A 510 16.61 -18.23 -35.93
CA HIS A 510 16.41 -19.48 -36.67
C HIS A 510 14.93 -19.65 -37.12
N ALA A 511 14.31 -18.59 -37.64
CA ALA A 511 12.91 -18.57 -38.08
C ALA A 511 12.55 -19.47 -39.29
N GLU A 512 13.49 -20.28 -39.77
CA GLU A 512 13.26 -21.39 -40.72
C GLU A 512 12.67 -22.63 -40.02
N GLU A 513 12.70 -22.69 -38.69
CA GLU A 513 11.96 -23.71 -37.93
C GLU A 513 10.44 -23.51 -38.04
N ASP A 514 9.68 -24.62 -38.00
CA ASP A 514 8.22 -24.58 -38.02
C ASP A 514 7.65 -23.74 -36.86
N ARG A 515 7.09 -22.58 -37.22
CA ARG A 515 6.45 -21.62 -36.31
C ARG A 515 5.31 -22.25 -35.50
N SER A 516 4.72 -23.35 -35.97
CA SER A 516 3.68 -24.11 -35.25
C SER A 516 4.14 -24.62 -33.87
N LEU A 517 5.45 -24.70 -33.65
CA LEU A 517 6.07 -25.22 -32.41
C LEU A 517 6.37 -24.14 -31.37
N TRP A 518 6.33 -22.86 -31.73
CA TRP A 518 6.61 -21.77 -30.78
C TRP A 518 5.47 -21.61 -29.78
N ARG A 519 5.80 -21.44 -28.50
CA ARG A 519 4.81 -21.25 -27.42
C ARG A 519 5.12 -20.00 -26.61
N VAL A 520 4.08 -19.21 -26.34
CA VAL A 520 4.14 -18.09 -25.40
C VAL A 520 3.46 -18.52 -24.11
N HIS A 521 4.21 -18.45 -23.03
CA HIS A 521 3.80 -18.86 -21.71
C HIS A 521 3.35 -17.65 -20.89
N VAL A 522 2.07 -17.62 -20.51
CA VAL A 522 1.41 -16.49 -19.83
C VAL A 522 0.97 -16.92 -18.43
N GLY A 523 1.02 -16.03 -17.44
CA GLY A 523 0.48 -16.30 -16.10
C GLY A 523 -1.01 -16.65 -16.10
N ASP A 524 -1.42 -17.52 -15.18
CA ASP A 524 -2.83 -17.94 -15.04
C ASP A 524 -3.15 -18.16 -13.54
N PRO A 525 -4.22 -17.57 -12.99
CA PRO A 525 -4.54 -17.69 -11.56
C PRO A 525 -4.99 -19.10 -11.14
N SER A 526 -5.32 -19.98 -12.08
CA SER A 526 -5.67 -21.39 -11.82
C SER A 526 -4.47 -22.32 -11.83
N SER A 527 -3.30 -21.83 -12.23
CA SER A 527 -2.08 -22.62 -12.42
C SER A 527 -0.84 -21.80 -12.07
N GLN A 528 -0.13 -22.19 -11.00
CA GLN A 528 1.23 -21.70 -10.70
C GLN A 528 2.22 -21.94 -11.87
N TRP A 529 1.87 -22.86 -12.78
CA TRP A 529 2.61 -23.16 -13.99
C TRP A 529 2.09 -22.40 -15.21
N GLY A 530 1.24 -21.38 -15.04
CA GLY A 530 0.64 -20.57 -16.09
C GLY A 530 -0.14 -21.36 -17.16
N LYS A 531 -0.26 -20.75 -18.35
CA LYS A 531 -0.92 -21.30 -19.54
C LYS A 531 -0.11 -20.99 -20.81
N ASP A 532 0.13 -22.01 -21.63
CA ASP A 532 0.75 -21.86 -22.95
C ASP A 532 -0.28 -21.42 -24.02
N TYR A 533 0.12 -20.48 -24.87
CA TYR A 533 -0.62 -19.99 -26.04
C TYR A 533 0.19 -20.25 -27.32
N SER A 534 -0.50 -20.56 -28.41
CA SER A 534 0.07 -20.64 -29.76
C SER A 534 0.07 -19.27 -30.42
N ILE A 535 1.04 -19.06 -31.32
CA ILE A 535 1.24 -17.80 -32.06
C ILE A 535 0.48 -17.88 -33.39
N GLU A 536 -0.34 -16.87 -33.67
CA GLU A 536 -1.05 -16.66 -34.94
C GLU A 536 -0.12 -16.01 -35.96
N GLU A 537 0.60 -14.98 -35.52
CA GLU A 537 1.45 -14.14 -36.35
C GLU A 537 2.68 -13.69 -35.56
N ALA A 538 3.84 -13.65 -36.21
CA ALA A 538 5.08 -13.12 -35.66
C ALA A 538 5.64 -12.05 -36.61
N VAL A 539 5.59 -10.81 -36.16
CA VAL A 539 6.06 -9.62 -36.89
C VAL A 539 7.43 -9.24 -36.35
N ILE A 540 8.49 -9.60 -37.07
CA ILE A 540 9.87 -9.24 -36.76
C ILE A 540 10.21 -7.96 -37.53
N SER A 541 10.89 -6.99 -36.93
CA SER A 541 11.28 -5.76 -37.65
C SER A 541 12.16 -6.09 -38.86
N SER A 542 11.82 -5.50 -40.01
CA SER A 542 12.57 -5.68 -41.26
C SER A 542 13.97 -5.03 -41.25
N GLY A 543 14.24 -4.12 -40.31
CA GLY A 543 15.58 -3.59 -40.08
C GLY A 543 16.50 -4.54 -39.30
N PHE A 544 15.95 -5.53 -38.60
CA PHE A 544 16.75 -6.43 -37.77
C PHE A 544 17.60 -7.37 -38.61
N ASN A 545 18.92 -7.22 -38.51
CA ASN A 545 19.88 -8.17 -39.06
C ASN A 545 21.14 -8.22 -38.21
N VAL A 546 21.26 -9.27 -37.38
CA VAL A 546 22.44 -9.54 -36.55
C VAL A 546 23.76 -9.48 -37.33
N SER A 547 23.76 -9.90 -38.59
CA SER A 547 24.96 -10.01 -39.42
C SER A 547 25.25 -8.78 -40.28
N ALA A 548 24.44 -7.72 -40.20
CA ALA A 548 24.51 -6.56 -41.09
C ALA A 548 25.91 -5.93 -41.18
N LYS A 549 26.63 -5.85 -40.06
CA LYS A 549 27.97 -5.25 -39.96
C LYS A 549 29.12 -6.27 -39.86
N LYS A 550 28.86 -7.54 -40.14
CA LYS A 550 29.87 -8.62 -40.07
C LYS A 550 31.07 -8.38 -40.98
N ASN A 551 30.84 -7.78 -42.15
CA ASN A 551 31.89 -7.40 -43.10
C ASN A 551 32.72 -6.18 -42.65
N GLN A 552 32.31 -5.50 -41.57
CA GLN A 552 32.98 -4.34 -40.97
C GLN A 552 33.68 -4.71 -39.65
N GLY A 553 33.89 -6.00 -39.38
CA GLY A 553 34.50 -6.48 -38.13
C GLY A 553 33.57 -6.48 -36.91
N ILE A 554 32.28 -6.20 -37.07
CA ILE A 554 31.27 -6.22 -36.00
C ILE A 554 30.49 -7.54 -36.11
N PRO A 555 30.75 -8.56 -35.28
CA PRO A 555 30.22 -9.91 -35.47
C PRO A 555 28.71 -10.02 -35.23
N GLU A 556 28.16 -9.19 -34.35
CA GLU A 556 26.74 -9.09 -34.06
C GLU A 556 26.31 -7.62 -33.96
N PHE A 557 25.21 -7.26 -34.63
CA PHE A 557 24.62 -5.92 -34.61
C PHE A 557 23.12 -6.01 -34.24
N TYR A 558 22.73 -5.37 -33.14
CA TYR A 558 21.38 -5.49 -32.56
C TYR A 558 20.44 -4.32 -32.92
N GLY A 559 20.73 -3.56 -33.98
CA GLY A 559 19.81 -2.52 -34.46
C GLY A 559 18.46 -3.12 -34.83
N ASP A 560 17.39 -2.39 -34.50
CA ASP A 560 15.99 -2.80 -34.71
C ASP A 560 15.59 -4.15 -34.07
N ASP A 561 16.25 -4.58 -32.99
CA ASP A 561 16.02 -5.85 -32.28
C ASP A 561 14.66 -5.91 -31.53
N ILE A 562 13.57 -5.89 -32.29
CA ILE A 562 12.19 -5.87 -31.81
C ILE A 562 11.28 -6.80 -32.63
N ALA A 563 10.37 -7.50 -31.95
CA ALA A 563 9.36 -8.33 -32.58
C ALA A 563 8.05 -8.32 -31.78
N LEU A 564 6.94 -8.45 -32.51
CA LEU A 564 5.59 -8.57 -31.98
C LEU A 564 5.04 -9.97 -32.28
N LEU A 565 4.41 -10.58 -31.28
CA LEU A 565 3.75 -11.88 -31.40
C LEU A 565 2.25 -11.71 -31.14
N LYS A 566 1.43 -12.07 -32.12
CA LYS A 566 -0.02 -12.15 -31.99
C LYS A 566 -0.40 -13.56 -31.55
N LEU A 567 -1.17 -13.67 -30.47
CA LEU A 567 -1.64 -14.95 -29.95
C LEU A 567 -2.91 -15.41 -30.67
N THR A 568 -3.04 -16.72 -30.89
CA THR A 568 -4.23 -17.35 -31.51
C THR A 568 -5.53 -17.20 -30.73
N GLN A 569 -5.46 -16.78 -29.47
CA GLN A 569 -6.61 -16.54 -28.60
C GLN A 569 -6.32 -15.34 -27.70
N LYS A 570 -7.35 -14.53 -27.43
CA LYS A 570 -7.29 -13.49 -26.41
C LYS A 570 -7.03 -14.10 -25.03
N VAL A 571 -6.07 -13.52 -24.32
CA VAL A 571 -5.75 -13.80 -22.92
C VAL A 571 -6.86 -13.23 -22.05
N LYS A 572 -7.33 -13.99 -21.07
CA LYS A 572 -8.29 -13.49 -20.07
C LYS A 572 -7.53 -12.70 -19.01
N MET A 573 -7.82 -11.40 -18.92
CA MET A 573 -7.17 -10.52 -17.94
C MET A 573 -7.48 -10.96 -16.50
N SER A 574 -6.48 -10.94 -15.63
CA SER A 574 -6.56 -11.44 -14.26
C SER A 574 -5.48 -10.81 -13.37
N SER A 575 -5.34 -11.23 -12.11
CA SER A 575 -4.21 -10.84 -11.27
C SER A 575 -2.86 -11.34 -11.79
N HIS A 576 -2.82 -12.37 -12.66
CA HIS A 576 -1.59 -12.99 -13.18
C HIS A 576 -1.29 -12.67 -14.65
N ALA A 577 -2.23 -12.03 -15.36
CA ALA A 577 -2.12 -11.71 -16.79
C ALA A 577 -2.74 -10.34 -17.09
N ARG A 578 -1.92 -9.34 -17.44
CA ARG A 578 -2.32 -7.97 -17.80
C ARG A 578 -1.33 -7.33 -18.78
N PRO A 579 -1.75 -6.41 -19.66
CA PRO A 579 -0.80 -5.63 -20.44
C PRO A 579 0.04 -4.69 -19.56
N ILE A 580 1.28 -4.41 -19.93
CA ILE A 580 2.05 -3.28 -19.40
C ILE A 580 1.70 -2.00 -20.18
N CYS A 581 1.83 -0.81 -19.56
CA CYS A 581 1.60 0.43 -20.30
C CYS A 581 2.76 0.71 -21.27
N LEU A 582 2.44 0.86 -22.56
CA LEU A 582 3.37 1.34 -23.57
C LEU A 582 3.37 2.87 -23.63
N PRO A 583 4.55 3.54 -23.67
CA PRO A 583 4.64 4.98 -23.82
C PRO A 583 3.95 5.50 -25.09
N CYS A 584 3.57 6.77 -25.05
CA CYS A 584 2.94 7.46 -26.17
C CYS A 584 1.55 6.92 -26.55
N THR A 585 0.86 6.30 -25.59
CA THR A 585 -0.53 5.84 -25.69
C THR A 585 -1.44 6.64 -24.76
N VAL A 586 -2.75 6.69 -25.08
CA VAL A 586 -3.78 7.32 -24.23
C VAL A 586 -3.90 6.57 -22.90
N GLU A 587 -3.78 5.25 -22.91
CA GLU A 587 -3.81 4.40 -21.73
C GLU A 587 -2.64 4.72 -20.79
N ALA A 588 -1.42 4.90 -21.33
CA ALA A 588 -0.29 5.38 -20.54
C ALA A 588 -0.44 6.85 -20.09
N ASN A 589 -1.14 7.68 -20.86
CA ASN A 589 -1.39 9.08 -20.51
C ASN A 589 -2.31 9.20 -19.29
N LEU A 590 -3.37 8.38 -19.26
CA LEU A 590 -4.27 8.22 -18.12
C LEU A 590 -3.53 7.63 -16.91
N ALA A 591 -2.71 6.60 -17.10
CA ALA A 591 -1.90 6.01 -16.04
C ALA A 591 -0.88 7.00 -15.44
N LEU A 592 -0.29 7.88 -16.26
CA LEU A 592 0.55 8.99 -15.82
C LEU A 592 -0.26 10.16 -15.26
N ARG A 593 -1.60 10.15 -15.34
CA ARG A 593 -2.52 11.26 -15.06
C ARG A 593 -2.03 12.58 -15.65
N ARG A 594 -1.83 12.58 -16.96
CA ARG A 594 -1.45 13.75 -17.75
C ARG A 594 -2.65 14.28 -18.56
N PRO A 595 -2.64 15.57 -18.97
CA PRO A 595 -3.74 16.14 -19.75
C PRO A 595 -3.98 15.36 -21.06
N PRO A 596 -5.22 15.26 -21.56
CA PRO A 596 -5.53 14.53 -22.80
C PRO A 596 -4.77 15.02 -24.05
N GLY A 597 -4.35 16.29 -24.07
CA GLY A 597 -3.56 16.89 -25.17
C GLY A 597 -2.05 16.67 -25.08
N SER A 598 -1.56 15.73 -24.27
CA SER A 598 -0.12 15.43 -24.18
C SER A 598 0.39 14.69 -25.41
N THR A 599 1.69 14.82 -25.68
CA THR A 599 2.41 14.21 -26.81
C THR A 599 3.27 13.01 -26.40
N CYS A 600 3.79 12.26 -27.37
CA CYS A 600 4.80 11.24 -27.16
C CYS A 600 6.08 11.84 -26.56
N ARG A 601 6.45 13.05 -27.01
CA ARG A 601 7.58 13.79 -26.44
C ARG A 601 7.37 14.16 -24.96
N ASP A 602 6.14 14.50 -24.55
CA ASP A 602 5.83 14.73 -23.13
C ASP A 602 5.99 13.46 -22.29
N HIS A 603 5.64 12.28 -22.85
CA HIS A 603 5.88 10.99 -22.18
C HIS A 603 7.36 10.67 -22.07
N GLU A 604 8.18 10.97 -23.09
CA GLU A 604 9.63 10.79 -23.05
C GLU A 604 10.25 11.68 -21.96
N ASN A 605 9.83 12.93 -21.87
CA ASN A 605 10.25 13.85 -20.81
C ASN A 605 9.79 13.38 -19.41
N GLU A 606 8.54 12.91 -19.27
CA GLU A 606 8.00 12.44 -17.98
C GLU A 606 8.69 11.17 -17.47
N LEU A 607 9.01 10.23 -18.36
CA LEU A 607 9.56 8.92 -18.01
C LEU A 607 11.09 8.89 -18.01
N LEU A 608 11.76 9.67 -18.87
CA LEU A 608 13.21 9.59 -19.11
C LEU A 608 13.98 10.93 -18.90
N SER A 609 13.45 11.87 -18.13
CA SER A 609 14.09 13.19 -17.89
C SER A 609 15.36 13.16 -17.04
N GLN A 610 15.51 12.20 -16.13
CA GLN A 610 16.65 12.19 -15.20
C GLN A 610 17.91 11.58 -15.85
N VAL A 611 19.09 12.04 -15.44
CA VAL A 611 20.38 11.51 -15.92
C VAL A 611 20.60 10.04 -15.50
N ASN A 612 20.01 9.65 -14.37
CA ASN A 612 20.10 8.33 -13.77
C ASN A 612 18.72 7.88 -13.25
N ILE A 613 18.02 7.03 -13.99
CA ILE A 613 16.62 6.66 -13.73
C ILE A 613 16.55 5.24 -13.16
N PRO A 614 16.04 5.04 -11.93
CA PRO A 614 15.77 3.70 -11.40
C PRO A 614 14.75 2.96 -12.29
N ALA A 615 15.09 1.75 -12.70
CA ALA A 615 14.30 0.90 -13.59
C ALA A 615 14.45 -0.58 -13.22
N HIS A 616 13.63 -1.43 -13.85
CA HIS A 616 13.55 -2.84 -13.54
C HIS A 616 13.50 -3.73 -14.78
N PHE A 617 13.89 -4.98 -14.60
CA PHE A 617 13.58 -6.10 -15.49
C PHE A 617 13.20 -7.33 -14.65
N VAL A 618 12.70 -8.39 -15.28
CA VAL A 618 12.30 -9.64 -14.59
C VAL A 618 13.29 -10.77 -14.87
N ALA A 619 13.81 -11.40 -13.83
CA ALA A 619 14.79 -12.48 -13.93
C ALA A 619 14.20 -13.84 -14.36
N LEU A 620 15.07 -14.81 -14.65
CA LEU A 620 14.73 -16.18 -15.05
C LEU A 620 13.80 -16.90 -14.05
N ASN A 621 13.91 -16.55 -12.77
CA ASN A 621 13.15 -17.12 -11.66
C ASN A 621 11.88 -16.32 -11.29
N GLY A 622 11.62 -15.18 -11.94
CA GLY A 622 10.47 -14.30 -11.66
C GLY A 622 10.82 -13.04 -10.85
N ASN A 623 11.98 -12.97 -10.20
CA ASN A 623 12.31 -11.82 -9.36
C ASN A 623 12.39 -10.51 -10.16
N LYS A 624 11.79 -9.43 -9.64
CA LYS A 624 12.03 -8.05 -10.10
C LYS A 624 13.45 -7.62 -9.70
N MET A 625 14.29 -7.35 -10.69
CA MET A 625 15.68 -6.92 -10.54
C MET A 625 15.80 -5.39 -10.64
N ASN A 626 16.90 -4.80 -10.17
CA ASN A 626 17.08 -3.35 -10.11
C ASN A 626 18.25 -2.87 -10.99
N ILE A 627 17.99 -1.88 -11.83
CA ILE A 627 18.99 -1.24 -12.71
C ILE A 627 18.81 0.28 -12.71
N HIS A 628 19.79 1.01 -13.23
CA HIS A 628 19.63 2.44 -13.49
C HIS A 628 19.93 2.77 -14.95
N LEU A 629 18.94 3.32 -15.65
CA LEU A 629 19.09 3.79 -17.02
C LEU A 629 19.90 5.10 -17.04
N LYS A 630 20.91 5.13 -17.91
CA LYS A 630 21.83 6.27 -18.07
C LYS A 630 21.43 7.13 -19.25
N MET A 631 21.12 8.39 -18.97
CA MET A 631 20.72 9.40 -19.95
C MET A 631 21.77 10.51 -20.02
N GLY A 632 21.64 11.43 -20.99
CA GLY A 632 22.53 12.59 -21.13
C GLY A 632 24.01 12.22 -21.16
N THR A 633 24.82 12.90 -20.35
CA THR A 633 26.28 12.70 -20.26
C THR A 633 26.66 11.35 -19.66
N GLU A 634 25.88 10.80 -18.73
CA GLU A 634 26.13 9.45 -18.19
C GLU A 634 25.88 8.36 -19.24
N ARG A 635 24.98 8.57 -20.23
CA ARG A 635 24.81 7.64 -21.35
C ARG A 635 26.12 7.44 -22.11
N THR A 636 26.83 8.52 -22.44
CA THR A 636 28.11 8.45 -23.17
C THR A 636 29.16 7.64 -22.40
N SER A 637 29.27 7.86 -21.08
CA SER A 637 30.14 7.05 -20.23
C SER A 637 29.69 5.58 -20.13
N CYS A 638 28.38 5.33 -20.15
CA CYS A 638 27.79 4.00 -20.11
C CYS A 638 28.15 3.20 -21.37
N ILE A 639 27.90 3.74 -22.57
CA ILE A 639 28.13 3.05 -23.85
C ILE A 639 29.63 2.86 -24.17
N ASN A 640 30.50 3.79 -23.78
CA ASN A 640 31.93 3.75 -24.10
C ASN A 640 32.66 2.49 -23.57
N ALA A 641 32.09 1.76 -22.60
CA ALA A 641 32.62 0.47 -22.15
C ALA A 641 32.77 -0.57 -23.27
N VAL A 642 31.94 -0.52 -24.32
CA VAL A 642 32.01 -1.44 -25.48
C VAL A 642 33.36 -1.35 -26.19
N THR A 643 33.97 -0.16 -26.23
CA THR A 643 35.29 0.06 -26.87
C THR A 643 36.43 -0.72 -26.20
N GLN A 644 36.23 -1.19 -24.96
CA GLN A 644 37.19 -2.00 -24.21
C GLN A 644 37.09 -3.51 -24.53
N ASP A 645 36.01 -3.95 -25.18
CA ASP A 645 35.88 -5.33 -25.64
C ASP A 645 36.62 -5.55 -26.96
N LYS A 646 37.95 -5.63 -26.87
CA LYS A 646 38.81 -5.90 -28.03
C LYS A 646 38.78 -7.36 -28.51
N VAL A 647 38.00 -8.23 -27.85
CA VAL A 647 37.79 -9.61 -28.29
C VAL A 647 36.61 -9.68 -29.27
N VAL A 648 35.50 -9.01 -28.96
CA VAL A 648 34.31 -8.96 -29.82
C VAL A 648 34.40 -7.83 -30.85
N PHE A 649 35.02 -6.70 -30.49
CA PHE A 649 35.07 -5.48 -31.30
C PHE A 649 36.53 -4.95 -31.44
N PRO A 650 37.43 -5.68 -32.12
CA PRO A 650 38.85 -5.34 -32.19
C PRO A 650 39.11 -3.96 -32.84
N GLU A 651 38.46 -3.68 -33.97
CA GLU A 651 38.69 -2.49 -34.80
C GLU A 651 37.71 -1.33 -34.51
N LEU A 652 36.84 -1.46 -33.50
CA LEU A 652 35.82 -0.45 -33.21
C LEU A 652 36.42 0.86 -32.68
N THR A 653 36.25 1.93 -33.48
CA THR A 653 36.70 3.30 -33.20
C THR A 653 35.55 4.21 -32.75
N ASP A 654 34.39 4.13 -33.41
CA ASP A 654 33.16 4.83 -33.02
C ASP A 654 32.16 3.85 -32.38
N VAL A 655 31.79 4.10 -31.13
CA VAL A 655 30.84 3.25 -30.39
C VAL A 655 29.43 3.29 -30.97
N THR A 656 29.04 4.35 -31.66
CA THR A 656 27.69 4.54 -32.23
C THR A 656 27.40 3.58 -33.39
N GLU A 657 28.44 3.01 -34.01
CA GLU A 657 28.32 1.94 -35.00
C GLU A 657 27.71 0.66 -34.43
N VAL A 658 27.82 0.43 -33.10
CA VAL A 658 27.24 -0.73 -32.41
C VAL A 658 26.09 -0.31 -31.48
N VAL A 659 26.27 0.78 -30.73
CA VAL A 659 25.28 1.32 -29.78
C VAL A 659 24.66 2.61 -30.35
N THR A 660 23.72 2.43 -31.27
CA THR A 660 22.93 3.51 -31.88
C THR A 660 22.09 4.27 -30.84
N ASP A 661 21.40 5.35 -31.25
CA ASP A 661 20.46 6.09 -30.40
C ASP A 661 19.22 5.27 -30.00
N GLN A 662 18.94 4.17 -30.71
CA GLN A 662 17.90 3.19 -30.38
C GLN A 662 18.12 2.50 -29.03
N PHE A 663 19.32 2.57 -28.42
CA PHE A 663 19.61 1.89 -27.15
C PHE A 663 19.56 2.80 -25.92
N LEU A 664 18.85 2.35 -24.89
CA LEU A 664 19.09 2.70 -23.49
C LEU A 664 20.29 1.90 -22.97
N CYS A 665 20.97 2.40 -21.93
CA CYS A 665 22.14 1.74 -21.33
C CYS A 665 22.02 1.67 -19.80
N SER A 666 22.37 0.53 -19.20
CA SER A 666 22.45 0.31 -17.75
C SER A 666 23.62 -0.61 -17.40
N GLY A 667 23.64 -1.13 -16.17
CA GLY A 667 24.66 -2.09 -15.72
C GLY A 667 25.83 -1.40 -15.03
N THR A 668 25.58 -0.28 -14.34
CA THR A 668 26.63 0.49 -13.66
C THR A 668 26.65 0.22 -12.16
N ARG A 669 27.85 0.21 -11.56
CA ARG A 669 28.07 0.10 -10.10
C ARG A 669 27.50 -1.18 -9.47
N GLN A 670 26.24 -1.13 -9.01
CA GLN A 670 25.54 -2.17 -8.25
C GLN A 670 24.27 -2.66 -8.98
N ASP A 671 24.04 -2.21 -10.21
CA ASP A 671 22.94 -2.68 -11.07
C ASP A 671 23.02 -4.20 -11.28
N ASP A 672 21.86 -4.84 -11.36
CA ASP A 672 21.72 -6.21 -11.83
C ASP A 672 21.93 -6.29 -13.36
N HIS A 673 22.53 -7.38 -13.84
CA HIS A 673 22.77 -7.61 -15.28
C HIS A 673 21.83 -8.70 -15.81
N PRO A 674 21.12 -8.52 -16.95
CA PRO A 674 20.31 -9.57 -17.54
C PRO A 674 21.12 -10.79 -18.01
N CYS A 675 20.51 -11.96 -17.91
CA CYS A 675 21.01 -13.21 -18.46
C CYS A 675 20.50 -13.43 -19.89
N LYS A 676 21.19 -14.27 -20.68
CA LYS A 676 20.79 -14.55 -22.08
C LYS A 676 19.32 -15.01 -22.22
N GLY A 677 18.81 -15.77 -21.25
CA GLY A 677 17.41 -16.22 -21.27
C GLY A 677 16.37 -15.21 -20.76
N GLU A 678 16.82 -13.99 -20.40
CA GLU A 678 15.97 -12.86 -19.96
C GLU A 678 15.76 -11.84 -21.10
N SER A 679 16.48 -12.01 -22.22
CA SER A 679 16.32 -11.26 -23.47
C SER A 679 14.87 -11.23 -23.96
N GLY A 680 14.48 -10.09 -24.53
CA GLY A 680 13.11 -9.76 -24.94
C GLY A 680 12.20 -9.30 -23.79
N GLY A 681 12.57 -9.55 -22.53
CA GLY A 681 11.81 -9.10 -21.37
C GLY A 681 11.70 -7.56 -21.28
N ALA A 682 10.60 -7.07 -20.69
CA ALA A 682 10.40 -5.64 -20.49
C ALA A 682 11.48 -5.02 -19.61
N VAL A 683 11.97 -3.85 -20.02
CA VAL A 683 12.64 -2.89 -19.16
C VAL A 683 11.63 -1.81 -18.81
N PHE A 684 11.29 -1.69 -17.53
CA PHE A 684 10.13 -0.95 -17.08
C PHE A 684 10.38 -0.06 -15.86
N LEU A 685 9.57 1.00 -15.78
CA LEU A 685 9.54 1.97 -14.69
C LEU A 685 8.27 1.80 -13.86
N GLU A 686 8.34 2.15 -12.59
CA GLU A 686 7.20 2.25 -11.68
C GLU A 686 6.93 3.73 -11.38
N LYS A 687 5.73 4.22 -11.69
CA LYS A 687 5.36 5.64 -11.52
C LYS A 687 3.86 5.78 -11.26
N ARG A 688 3.47 6.59 -10.25
CA ARG A 688 2.06 6.80 -9.84
C ARG A 688 1.28 5.48 -9.64
N MET A 689 1.93 4.49 -9.01
CA MET A 689 1.41 3.13 -8.77
C MET A 689 1.08 2.31 -10.05
N ARG A 690 1.64 2.69 -11.21
CA ARG A 690 1.49 2.01 -12.51
C ARG A 690 2.87 1.69 -13.12
N PHE A 691 2.91 0.68 -13.99
CA PHE A 691 4.12 0.16 -14.62
C PHE A 691 4.18 0.46 -16.12
N PHE A 692 5.32 1.00 -16.58
CA PHE A 692 5.52 1.49 -17.95
C PHE A 692 6.73 0.83 -18.59
N GLN A 693 6.56 0.17 -19.73
CA GLN A 693 7.68 -0.43 -20.47
C GLN A 693 8.37 0.65 -21.31
N VAL A 694 9.56 1.09 -20.91
CA VAL A 694 10.36 2.08 -21.69
C VAL A 694 11.34 1.41 -22.65
N GLY A 695 11.64 0.13 -22.44
CA GLY A 695 12.49 -0.65 -23.32
C GLY A 695 12.26 -2.16 -23.25
N LEU A 696 13.11 -2.91 -23.95
CA LEU A 696 13.22 -4.36 -23.83
C LEU A 696 14.68 -4.80 -23.79
N VAL A 697 14.97 -5.85 -23.03
CA VAL A 697 16.33 -6.41 -22.89
C VAL A 697 16.79 -6.95 -24.24
N SER A 698 17.91 -6.44 -24.76
CA SER A 698 18.46 -6.85 -26.06
C SER A 698 19.79 -7.60 -25.88
N TRP A 699 20.85 -6.94 -25.43
CA TRP A 699 22.18 -7.57 -25.30
C TRP A 699 23.03 -6.91 -24.20
N GLY A 700 24.18 -7.51 -23.87
CA GLY A 700 25.09 -6.96 -22.87
C GLY A 700 26.49 -7.56 -22.92
N LEU A 701 27.45 -6.90 -22.26
CA LEU A 701 28.87 -7.27 -22.21
C LEU A 701 29.18 -8.34 -21.16
N TYR A 702 28.20 -8.81 -20.38
CA TYR A 702 28.36 -9.83 -19.34
C TYR A 702 27.08 -10.65 -19.19
N ASN A 703 27.20 -11.97 -19.06
CA ASN A 703 26.09 -12.86 -18.75
C ASN A 703 26.33 -13.51 -17.37
N PRO A 704 25.64 -13.08 -16.30
CA PRO A 704 25.83 -13.65 -14.97
C PRO A 704 25.31 -15.09 -14.84
N CYS A 705 24.49 -15.60 -15.77
CA CYS A 705 24.03 -16.99 -15.79
C CYS A 705 24.93 -17.92 -16.64
N ALA A 706 26.10 -17.47 -17.12
CA ALA A 706 26.96 -18.28 -17.97
C ALA A 706 27.38 -19.61 -17.27
N GLY A 707 27.07 -20.75 -17.91
CA GLY A 707 27.38 -22.09 -17.38
C GLY A 707 26.47 -22.59 -16.26
N ALA A 708 25.47 -21.81 -15.83
CA ALA A 708 24.56 -22.18 -14.75
C ALA A 708 23.45 -23.13 -15.22
N LYS A 709 23.18 -24.19 -14.44
CA LYS A 709 21.98 -25.05 -14.60
C LYS A 709 20.81 -24.62 -13.70
N ASP A 710 21.09 -23.89 -12.63
CA ASP A 710 20.08 -23.33 -11.72
C ASP A 710 19.69 -21.91 -12.15
N LYS A 711 18.39 -21.64 -12.23
CA LYS A 711 17.83 -20.33 -12.59
C LYS A 711 18.03 -19.27 -11.51
N ASN A 712 18.35 -19.67 -10.28
CA ASN A 712 18.62 -18.76 -9.16
C ASN A 712 20.08 -18.31 -9.09
N PHE A 713 21.00 -18.99 -9.80
CA PHE A 713 22.41 -18.64 -9.77
C PHE A 713 22.71 -17.40 -10.64
N ARG A 714 23.33 -16.39 -10.04
CA ARG A 714 23.90 -15.23 -10.74
C ARG A 714 25.34 -15.02 -10.28
N GLY A 715 26.28 -15.18 -11.20
CA GLY A 715 27.68 -14.85 -10.98
C GLY A 715 27.86 -13.34 -10.76
N LYS A 716 28.71 -12.96 -9.81
CA LYS A 716 29.16 -11.56 -9.67
C LYS A 716 30.36 -11.31 -10.58
N PRO A 717 30.43 -10.16 -11.28
CA PRO A 717 31.60 -9.81 -12.06
C PRO A 717 32.83 -9.64 -11.16
N HIS A 718 34.00 -10.06 -11.63
CA HIS A 718 35.25 -9.83 -10.90
C HIS A 718 35.54 -8.32 -10.77
N PRO A 719 36.03 -7.84 -9.60
CA PRO A 719 36.51 -6.47 -9.46
C PRO A 719 37.59 -6.17 -10.51
N GLY A 720 37.38 -5.09 -11.28
CA GLY A 720 38.30 -4.71 -12.36
C GLY A 720 38.15 -5.50 -13.67
N ARG A 721 37.06 -6.25 -13.89
CA ARG A 721 36.76 -6.90 -15.19
C ARG A 721 36.81 -5.87 -16.33
N VAL A 722 37.50 -6.23 -17.41
CA VAL A 722 37.52 -5.51 -18.70
C VAL A 722 36.94 -6.42 -19.78
N PRO A 723 35.94 -5.98 -20.58
CA PRO A 723 35.15 -4.78 -20.36
C PRO A 723 34.32 -4.85 -19.06
N PRO A 724 34.00 -3.72 -18.41
CA PRO A 724 33.04 -3.74 -17.31
C PRO A 724 31.66 -4.14 -17.84
N PRO A 725 30.82 -4.82 -17.04
CA PRO A 725 29.45 -5.14 -17.42
C PRO A 725 28.66 -3.90 -17.87
N ARG A 726 27.89 -4.06 -18.94
CA ARG A 726 26.92 -3.10 -19.48
C ARG A 726 25.83 -3.84 -20.20
N ASP A 727 24.64 -3.29 -20.13
CA ASP A 727 23.43 -3.89 -20.66
C ASP A 727 22.71 -2.84 -21.52
N PHE A 728 22.32 -3.25 -22.73
CA PHE A 728 21.75 -2.40 -23.77
C PHE A 728 20.34 -2.87 -24.10
N HIS A 729 19.41 -1.92 -24.07
CA HIS A 729 17.98 -2.19 -24.16
C HIS A 729 17.39 -1.34 -25.27
N ILE A 730 16.58 -1.93 -26.14
CA ILE A 730 15.91 -1.20 -27.22
C ILE A 730 14.93 -0.18 -26.60
N ASN A 731 15.00 1.07 -27.05
CA ASN A 731 14.23 2.21 -26.57
C ASN A 731 12.90 2.33 -27.35
N LEU A 732 11.76 2.15 -26.67
CA LEU A 732 10.46 2.18 -27.35
C LEU A 732 10.04 3.59 -27.82
N PHE A 733 10.70 4.65 -27.36
CA PHE A 733 10.53 6.00 -27.90
C PHE A 733 11.20 6.19 -29.28
N ARG A 734 12.17 5.34 -29.65
CA ARG A 734 12.84 5.40 -30.96
C ARG A 734 12.21 4.52 -32.03
N LEU A 735 11.37 3.56 -31.62
CA LEU A 735 10.66 2.64 -32.53
C LEU A 735 9.16 2.95 -32.66
N GLN A 736 8.73 4.15 -32.27
CA GLN A 736 7.35 4.61 -32.38
C GLN A 736 6.71 4.44 -33.77
N PRO A 737 7.39 4.75 -34.90
CA PRO A 737 6.80 4.53 -36.23
C PRO A 737 6.44 3.06 -36.49
N TRP A 738 7.35 2.14 -36.14
CA TRP A 738 7.15 0.70 -36.32
C TRP A 738 6.08 0.14 -35.37
N LEU A 739 6.07 0.58 -34.10
CA LEU A 739 5.04 0.20 -33.14
C LEU A 739 3.65 0.64 -33.62
N ARG A 740 3.50 1.89 -34.07
CA ARG A 740 2.24 2.43 -34.58
C ARG A 740 1.75 1.69 -35.82
N GLN A 741 2.65 1.41 -36.78
CA GLN A 741 2.30 0.67 -38.00
C GLN A 741 1.62 -0.68 -37.74
N HIS A 742 1.99 -1.38 -36.65
CA HIS A 742 1.51 -2.73 -36.36
C HIS A 742 0.51 -2.82 -35.20
N LEU A 743 0.32 -1.74 -34.44
CA LEU A 743 -0.57 -1.68 -33.27
C LEU A 743 -1.64 -0.60 -33.37
N ASP A 744 -1.75 0.11 -34.50
CA ASP A 744 -2.89 0.97 -34.78
C ASP A 744 -4.20 0.15 -34.78
N GLY A 745 -5.25 0.70 -34.17
CA GLY A 745 -6.48 -0.02 -33.85
C GLY A 745 -6.36 -1.10 -32.75
N VAL A 746 -5.15 -1.39 -32.24
CA VAL A 746 -4.93 -2.24 -31.04
C VAL A 746 -4.70 -1.39 -29.79
N LEU A 747 -3.96 -0.28 -29.93
CA LEU A 747 -3.68 0.70 -28.89
C LEU A 747 -3.94 2.12 -29.40
N ASN A 748 -4.36 3.02 -28.52
CA ASN A 748 -4.68 4.40 -28.89
C ASN A 748 -3.42 5.28 -28.75
N PHE A 749 -2.71 5.55 -29.84
CA PHE A 749 -1.49 6.36 -29.80
C PHE A 749 -1.75 7.88 -29.75
N LEU A 750 -0.96 8.59 -28.95
CA LEU A 750 -0.92 10.05 -28.88
C LEU A 750 -0.26 10.67 -30.14
N PRO A 751 -0.41 11.98 -30.39
CA PRO A 751 0.51 12.71 -31.28
C PRO A 751 1.98 12.49 -30.88
N LEU A 752 2.90 12.56 -31.85
CA LEU A 752 4.34 12.43 -31.60
C LEU A 752 4.89 13.66 -30.86
#